data_AF-A0A6S7ADA6-F1
#
_entry.id   AF-A0A6S7ADA6-F1
#
_cell.length_a   1.000
_cell.length_b   1.000
_cell.length_c   1.000
_cell.angle_alpha   90.00
_cell.angle_beta   90.00
_cell.angle_gamma   90.00
#
_symmetry.space_group_name_H-M   'P 1'
#
loop_
_entity.id
_entity.type
_entity.pdbx_description
1 polymer ?
#
loop_
_entity_poly.entity_id
_entity_poly.type
_entity_poly.pdbx_seq_one_letter_code
_entity_poly.pdbx_strand_id
1 'polypeptide(L)'
;MKNNALHAGVLSRSSLLPLLAFPWLSAAQITIESGQTVSVPGTQASPWNINTSLLVGNAGSGTLNVLSGGLVSSPDAYLGGIAGGAGLVSVTGPNARWEVSFDGLSMLNVGWSAAGALTVAGGGVVQSQRATLGEFDDGVGVVTVTGAGSQWINNQLLFIGMSGMGSLNIADGGYVSTGSGSIGVFGGKGAVIVSGANSQWLSASPIQIGSFGSGSLTISEGGKVIAPGALIGSTASGIGKLVIGSDAGTAPVAPGTLETTRVSFGPGDSHVIFNHTSSSYEFDATINNGANNAAGSNTGLVGGGRLEAMAGRTILNADHRDFTGVARIGGAGILQVNRDLSGASMQILTGGTLEGRGRVGSVVNAGTVSPGASLGTLTISGNYTGSSGSLLQLETVLGNDASPADKLVVTGDVAGDTAVKVTNLSGSGAQTINGIRVIEVGGASPANAFTLQGDYRAENGQQAVIAGAYAYTLEHGGSETPADGHWYLVSEFREPGTAPEPEPGPGPGPGPIPEPEPGPGAPVEEIPGMPEEGPRYQPGIPLFEQYPQVLASLNTVPTLQQRIGNRFWRTDGQLPAAGEKYGGWARIQGSTSSMNPAQSATKSSRDIDLWKLQTGIDVVANRRPDGSMLVAGVNLSHGNASADIASPYGRGKIDTTGTGVGANLTWYGASGFYMDGQLQAMWFDSDISSRTIGRDEVKGNNGNGVAISVETGYRYDIGKGFSLTPQAQLIRSRVDFDSFTDPFGAKVRLDDGDSLTGRLGVSLDYEPEYSGAKGAAGRTHVYAIANLYNEFMNGTNVNVAGVSFRSRDERLWAELGVGGTYLWNKGRYGVYGNLSVAGATNNMSDNHSVGGMIGFRVQW
;
A
#
# COMPACT_ATOMS: atom_id res chain seq x y z
N MET A 1 10.96 -62.61 -13.80
CA MET A 1 10.32 -63.58 -14.73
C MET A 1 8.99 -62.94 -15.15
N LYS A 2 8.91 -62.11 -16.19
CA LYS A 2 8.86 -62.39 -17.65
C LYS A 2 7.83 -63.45 -18.09
N ASN A 3 6.88 -62.97 -18.90
CA ASN A 3 6.17 -63.58 -20.06
C ASN A 3 4.96 -64.49 -19.76
N ASN A 4 3.79 -64.42 -20.40
CA ASN A 4 3.28 -63.92 -21.71
C ASN A 4 1.79 -63.49 -21.54
N ALA A 5 1.22 -62.39 -22.08
CA ALA A 5 0.99 -61.93 -23.47
C ALA A 5 -0.13 -62.65 -24.26
N LEU A 6 -1.05 -61.81 -24.82
CA LEU A 6 -2.06 -62.00 -25.90
C LEU A 6 -3.49 -62.41 -25.48
N HIS A 7 -4.62 -61.90 -26.03
CA HIS A 7 -4.92 -61.22 -27.30
C HIS A 7 -6.03 -60.15 -27.14
N ALA A 8 -5.92 -59.06 -27.90
CA ALA A 8 -6.99 -58.11 -28.19
C ALA A 8 -7.96 -58.72 -29.22
N GLY A 9 -9.26 -58.65 -28.93
CA GLY A 9 -10.34 -59.04 -29.82
C GLY A 9 -11.33 -57.89 -29.97
N VAL A 10 -11.28 -57.25 -31.14
CA VAL A 10 -12.28 -56.32 -31.66
C VAL A 10 -13.61 -57.05 -31.81
N LEU A 11 -14.68 -56.57 -31.19
CA LEU A 11 -16.05 -56.82 -31.62
C LEU A 11 -16.85 -55.54 -31.51
N SER A 12 -17.02 -54.90 -32.66
CA SER A 12 -18.14 -54.01 -32.94
C SER A 12 -19.45 -54.76 -32.68
N ARG A 13 -20.35 -54.19 -31.88
CA ARG A 13 -21.75 -54.59 -31.87
C ARG A 13 -22.60 -53.42 -32.30
N SER A 14 -22.76 -53.34 -33.61
CA SER A 14 -23.90 -52.72 -34.25
C SER A 14 -25.18 -53.43 -33.81
N SER A 15 -26.15 -52.64 -33.36
CA SER A 15 -27.58 -52.74 -33.67
C SER A 15 -28.23 -54.12 -33.68
N LEU A 16 -29.03 -54.39 -32.65
CA LEU A 16 -30.32 -55.08 -32.81
C LEU A 16 -31.23 -54.69 -31.63
N LEU A 17 -32.17 -53.79 -31.94
CA LEU A 17 -33.36 -53.51 -31.14
C LEU A 17 -34.14 -54.81 -30.90
N PRO A 18 -34.69 -55.00 -29.69
CA PRO A 18 -36.04 -55.49 -29.55
C PRO A 18 -36.95 -54.29 -29.28
N LEU A 19 -37.75 -53.97 -30.28
CA LEU A 19 -38.99 -53.22 -30.18
C LEU A 19 -39.88 -53.91 -29.15
N LEU A 20 -39.79 -53.53 -27.87
CA LEU A 20 -40.77 -53.87 -26.85
C LEU A 20 -41.95 -52.92 -27.02
N ALA A 21 -42.85 -53.31 -27.92
CA ALA A 21 -44.20 -52.78 -27.95
C ALA A 21 -44.89 -53.12 -26.61
N PHE A 22 -44.99 -52.13 -25.74
CA PHE A 22 -45.94 -52.16 -24.63
C PHE A 22 -47.35 -52.03 -25.23
N PRO A 23 -48.26 -52.99 -25.04
CA PRO A 23 -49.64 -52.83 -25.47
C PRO A 23 -50.33 -51.89 -24.49
N TRP A 24 -50.44 -50.61 -24.85
CA TRP A 24 -51.48 -49.77 -24.28
C TRP A 24 -52.82 -50.33 -24.74
N LEU A 25 -53.68 -50.71 -23.80
CA LEU A 25 -55.12 -50.61 -24.05
C LEU A 25 -55.39 -49.17 -24.48
N SER A 26 -55.99 -48.98 -25.66
CA SER A 26 -56.27 -47.68 -26.25
C SER A 26 -57.26 -46.88 -25.39
N ALA A 27 -56.75 -46.09 -24.45
CA ALA A 27 -57.45 -44.89 -24.02
C ALA A 27 -57.28 -43.84 -25.13
N ALA A 28 -58.36 -43.17 -25.54
CA ALA A 28 -58.32 -42.19 -26.62
C ALA A 28 -57.47 -40.97 -26.22
N GLN A 29 -56.27 -40.79 -26.76
CA GLN A 29 -55.43 -39.61 -26.48
C GLN A 29 -55.85 -38.41 -27.33
N ILE A 30 -55.64 -37.19 -26.84
CA ILE A 30 -55.72 -35.97 -27.65
C ILE A 30 -54.32 -35.60 -28.11
N THR A 31 -54.09 -35.60 -29.42
CA THR A 31 -52.78 -35.26 -30.01
C THR A 31 -52.88 -33.99 -30.85
N ILE A 32 -52.01 -33.02 -30.56
CA ILE A 32 -51.75 -31.84 -31.39
C ILE A 32 -50.42 -32.08 -32.11
N GLU A 33 -50.43 -32.33 -33.41
CA GLU A 33 -49.23 -32.70 -34.17
C GLU A 33 -49.26 -32.22 -35.63
N SER A 34 -48.26 -32.62 -36.42
CA SER A 34 -48.14 -32.27 -37.85
C SER A 34 -48.20 -30.76 -38.16
N GLY A 35 -47.64 -29.94 -37.28
CA GLY A 35 -47.64 -28.47 -37.40
C GLY A 35 -48.93 -27.80 -36.94
N GLN A 36 -49.88 -28.55 -36.37
CA GLN A 36 -51.13 -27.97 -35.88
C GLN A 36 -50.89 -26.96 -34.75
N THR A 37 -51.69 -25.90 -34.77
CA THR A 37 -51.78 -24.90 -33.69
C THR A 37 -53.20 -24.89 -33.15
N VAL A 38 -53.36 -25.19 -31.86
CA VAL A 38 -54.62 -25.09 -31.13
C VAL A 38 -54.57 -23.86 -30.23
N SER A 39 -55.65 -23.07 -30.18
CA SER A 39 -55.79 -21.91 -29.29
C SER A 39 -57.05 -22.01 -28.43
N VAL A 40 -56.94 -21.65 -27.14
CA VAL A 40 -58.01 -21.69 -26.14
C VAL A 40 -58.06 -20.35 -25.37
N PRO A 41 -59.13 -19.54 -25.49
CA PRO A 41 -60.21 -19.68 -26.46
C PRO A 41 -59.70 -19.46 -27.90
N GLY A 42 -60.39 -20.04 -28.89
CA GLY A 42 -60.05 -19.88 -30.29
C GLY A 42 -60.50 -21.09 -31.11
N THR A 43 -59.55 -21.91 -31.55
CA THR A 43 -59.85 -23.15 -32.27
C THR A 43 -60.50 -24.21 -31.37
N GLN A 44 -60.40 -24.07 -30.05
CA GLN A 44 -61.18 -24.81 -29.07
C GLN A 44 -61.88 -23.85 -28.11
N ALA A 45 -63.03 -24.28 -27.59
CA ALA A 45 -63.80 -23.51 -26.61
C ALA A 45 -63.12 -23.52 -25.23
N SER A 46 -63.40 -22.49 -24.42
CA SER A 46 -63.00 -22.46 -23.00
C SER A 46 -64.24 -22.66 -22.12
N PRO A 47 -64.20 -23.53 -21.09
CA PRO A 47 -63.10 -24.45 -20.76
C PRO A 47 -62.97 -25.60 -21.77
N TRP A 48 -61.73 -26.01 -22.06
CA TRP A 48 -61.43 -27.23 -22.78
C TRP A 48 -61.05 -28.32 -21.79
N ASN A 49 -62.03 -29.17 -21.45
CA ASN A 49 -61.83 -30.29 -20.52
C ASN A 49 -61.49 -31.56 -21.29
N ILE A 50 -60.25 -32.01 -21.14
CA ILE A 50 -59.72 -33.23 -21.76
C ILE A 50 -59.80 -34.33 -20.71
N ASN A 51 -60.43 -35.47 -21.06
CA ASN A 51 -60.63 -36.58 -20.13
C ASN A 51 -59.54 -37.68 -20.25
N THR A 52 -58.49 -37.41 -21.03
CA THR A 52 -57.40 -38.35 -21.38
C THR A 52 -56.07 -37.59 -21.49
N SER A 53 -54.97 -38.29 -21.79
CA SER A 53 -53.66 -37.64 -21.93
C SER A 53 -53.63 -36.68 -23.14
N LEU A 54 -53.06 -35.50 -22.93
CA LEU A 54 -52.79 -34.50 -23.96
C LEU A 54 -51.35 -34.65 -24.46
N LEU A 55 -51.18 -34.94 -25.75
CA LEU A 55 -49.90 -35.00 -26.43
C LEU A 55 -49.74 -33.76 -27.31
N VAL A 56 -48.70 -32.97 -27.07
CA VAL A 56 -48.36 -31.81 -27.92
C VAL A 56 -47.03 -32.08 -28.60
N GLY A 57 -47.06 -32.24 -29.93
CA GLY A 57 -45.91 -32.59 -30.74
C GLY A 57 -45.35 -33.97 -30.43
N ASN A 58 -46.15 -35.02 -30.59
CA ASN A 58 -45.77 -36.41 -30.26
C ASN A 58 -44.66 -36.94 -31.19
N ALA A 59 -44.94 -37.07 -32.49
CA ALA A 59 -43.98 -37.54 -33.51
C ALA A 59 -43.63 -36.47 -34.56
N GLY A 60 -44.20 -35.27 -34.43
CA GLY A 60 -43.93 -34.09 -35.25
C GLY A 60 -44.15 -32.81 -34.44
N SER A 61 -44.20 -31.64 -35.08
CA SER A 61 -44.43 -30.38 -34.37
C SER A 61 -45.90 -30.21 -33.97
N GLY A 62 -46.15 -29.60 -32.80
CA GLY A 62 -47.50 -29.24 -32.34
C GLY A 62 -47.46 -28.03 -31.42
N THR A 63 -48.47 -27.18 -31.47
CA THR A 63 -48.56 -25.95 -30.67
C THR A 63 -49.91 -25.82 -29.96
N LEU A 64 -49.89 -25.55 -28.66
CA LEU A 64 -51.06 -25.18 -27.87
C LEU A 64 -50.89 -23.78 -27.26
N ASN A 65 -51.80 -22.87 -27.56
CA ASN A 65 -51.86 -21.53 -26.99
C ASN A 65 -53.08 -21.42 -26.08
N VAL A 66 -52.88 -21.38 -24.76
CA VAL A 66 -53.89 -20.96 -23.80
C VAL A 66 -53.78 -19.45 -23.65
N LEU A 67 -54.71 -18.73 -24.26
CA LEU A 67 -54.78 -17.28 -24.32
C LEU A 67 -55.56 -16.72 -23.13
N SER A 68 -55.65 -15.39 -23.04
CA SER A 68 -56.35 -14.69 -21.96
C SER A 68 -57.79 -15.19 -21.78
N GLY A 69 -58.15 -15.51 -20.53
CA GLY A 69 -59.44 -16.11 -20.16
C GLY A 69 -59.64 -17.57 -20.57
N GLY A 70 -58.66 -18.20 -21.22
CA GLY A 70 -58.69 -19.61 -21.58
C GLY A 70 -58.44 -20.53 -20.39
N LEU A 71 -59.17 -21.63 -20.33
CA LEU A 71 -58.99 -22.71 -19.35
C LEU A 71 -58.87 -24.04 -20.08
N VAL A 72 -57.77 -24.75 -19.87
CA VAL A 72 -57.54 -26.13 -20.32
C VAL A 72 -57.36 -27.04 -19.11
N SER A 73 -57.97 -28.22 -19.10
CA SER A 73 -57.72 -29.25 -18.09
C SER A 73 -57.43 -30.59 -18.76
N SER A 74 -56.47 -31.35 -18.21
CA SER A 74 -56.09 -32.68 -18.71
C SER A 74 -55.54 -33.58 -17.59
N PRO A 75 -55.82 -34.89 -17.56
CA PRO A 75 -55.20 -35.83 -16.63
C PRO A 75 -53.67 -35.87 -16.70
N ASP A 76 -53.11 -35.94 -17.91
CA ASP A 76 -51.68 -35.96 -18.16
C ASP A 76 -51.36 -35.12 -19.38
N ALA A 77 -50.13 -34.63 -19.46
CA ALA A 77 -49.66 -33.87 -20.60
C ALA A 77 -48.21 -34.23 -20.95
N TYR A 78 -47.93 -34.43 -22.24
CA TYR A 78 -46.59 -34.73 -22.75
C TYR A 78 -46.26 -33.82 -23.93
N LEU A 79 -45.19 -33.04 -23.79
CA LEU A 79 -44.69 -32.12 -24.81
C LEU A 79 -43.40 -32.70 -25.40
N GLY A 80 -43.34 -32.90 -26.72
CA GLY A 80 -42.18 -33.53 -27.35
C GLY A 80 -42.09 -35.01 -27.02
N GLY A 81 -43.03 -35.79 -27.59
CA GLY A 81 -43.31 -37.16 -27.16
C GLY A 81 -42.21 -38.17 -27.47
N ILE A 82 -41.94 -38.43 -28.76
CA ILE A 82 -40.93 -39.37 -29.24
C ILE A 82 -39.94 -38.67 -30.19
N ALA A 83 -38.86 -39.36 -30.56
CA ALA A 83 -37.85 -38.85 -31.48
C ALA A 83 -38.47 -38.23 -32.75
N GLY A 84 -38.09 -36.98 -33.06
CA GLY A 84 -38.66 -36.18 -34.15
C GLY A 84 -39.86 -35.29 -33.76
N GLY A 85 -40.41 -35.46 -32.55
CA GLY A 85 -41.46 -34.61 -31.99
C GLY A 85 -40.96 -33.24 -31.50
N ALA A 86 -41.83 -32.24 -31.55
CA ALA A 86 -41.57 -30.91 -31.00
C ALA A 86 -42.86 -30.29 -30.44
N GLY A 87 -42.98 -30.24 -29.11
CA GLY A 87 -44.16 -29.71 -28.42
C GLY A 87 -43.96 -28.29 -27.91
N LEU A 88 -44.80 -27.35 -28.32
CA LEU A 88 -44.80 -25.97 -27.84
C LEU A 88 -46.13 -25.64 -27.15
N VAL A 89 -46.05 -25.20 -25.89
CA VAL A 89 -47.23 -24.74 -25.15
C VAL A 89 -46.96 -23.34 -24.61
N SER A 90 -47.91 -22.43 -24.83
CA SER A 90 -47.91 -21.08 -24.26
C SER A 90 -49.18 -20.88 -23.44
N VAL A 91 -49.04 -20.50 -22.18
CA VAL A 91 -50.14 -20.10 -21.29
C VAL A 91 -49.94 -18.62 -20.97
N THR A 92 -50.58 -17.76 -21.76
CA THR A 92 -50.26 -16.33 -21.78
C THR A 92 -51.48 -15.44 -21.63
N GLY A 93 -51.37 -14.49 -20.70
CA GLY A 93 -52.31 -13.40 -20.49
C GLY A 93 -53.23 -13.58 -19.28
N PRO A 94 -53.98 -12.54 -18.90
CA PRO A 94 -54.79 -12.56 -17.69
C PRO A 94 -55.82 -13.69 -17.71
N ASN A 95 -55.93 -14.41 -16.59
CA ASN A 95 -56.85 -15.55 -16.40
C ASN A 95 -56.64 -16.72 -17.38
N ALA A 96 -55.53 -16.77 -18.14
CA ALA A 96 -55.15 -17.97 -18.88
C ALA A 96 -54.72 -19.06 -17.88
N ARG A 97 -55.35 -20.24 -17.93
CA ARG A 97 -55.09 -21.32 -16.97
C ARG A 97 -54.99 -22.69 -17.63
N TRP A 98 -53.97 -23.46 -17.23
CA TRP A 98 -53.84 -24.86 -17.62
C TRP A 98 -53.67 -25.75 -16.38
N GLU A 99 -54.54 -26.74 -16.24
CA GLU A 99 -54.58 -27.67 -15.11
C GLU A 99 -54.24 -29.10 -15.55
N VAL A 100 -53.10 -29.62 -15.09
CA VAL A 100 -52.68 -31.02 -15.25
C VAL A 100 -52.83 -31.74 -13.91
N SER A 101 -54.08 -32.03 -13.53
CA SER A 101 -54.42 -32.42 -12.16
C SER A 101 -55.74 -33.18 -12.03
N PHE A 102 -55.83 -34.38 -12.61
CA PHE A 102 -57.01 -35.23 -12.45
C PHE A 102 -56.95 -36.05 -11.15
N ASP A 103 -55.79 -36.60 -10.82
CA ASP A 103 -55.53 -37.31 -9.56
C ASP A 103 -54.14 -36.96 -9.00
N GLY A 104 -53.76 -37.54 -7.87
CA GLY A 104 -52.44 -37.30 -7.27
C GLY A 104 -51.24 -37.86 -8.04
N LEU A 105 -51.45 -38.55 -9.16
CA LEU A 105 -50.41 -39.16 -10.00
C LEU A 105 -50.23 -38.46 -11.35
N SER A 106 -51.18 -37.60 -11.74
CA SER A 106 -51.14 -36.76 -12.94
C SER A 106 -49.76 -36.14 -13.21
N MET A 107 -49.28 -36.29 -14.44
CA MET A 107 -47.93 -35.87 -14.84
C MET A 107 -47.95 -34.85 -15.98
N LEU A 108 -47.21 -33.75 -15.77
CA LEU A 108 -46.80 -32.82 -16.82
C LEU A 108 -45.36 -33.15 -17.23
N ASN A 109 -45.19 -33.74 -18.42
CA ASN A 109 -43.88 -33.94 -19.00
C ASN A 109 -43.57 -32.89 -20.08
N VAL A 110 -42.45 -32.18 -19.90
CA VAL A 110 -41.91 -31.24 -20.88
C VAL A 110 -40.60 -31.80 -21.42
N GLY A 111 -40.59 -32.21 -22.68
CA GLY A 111 -39.46 -32.87 -23.30
C GLY A 111 -39.33 -34.33 -22.84
N TRP A 112 -40.25 -35.19 -23.29
CA TRP A 112 -40.34 -36.59 -22.84
C TRP A 112 -39.17 -37.40 -23.39
N SER A 113 -39.12 -37.56 -24.72
CA SER A 113 -37.98 -38.14 -25.46
C SER A 113 -37.54 -37.24 -26.63
N ALA A 114 -38.05 -36.02 -26.71
CA ALA A 114 -37.69 -35.03 -27.73
C ALA A 114 -37.81 -33.60 -27.16
N ALA A 115 -37.84 -32.58 -28.03
CA ALA A 115 -37.92 -31.18 -27.60
C ALA A 115 -39.34 -30.81 -27.15
N GLY A 116 -39.46 -30.32 -25.92
CA GLY A 116 -40.69 -29.77 -25.36
C GLY A 116 -40.44 -28.41 -24.73
N ALA A 117 -41.32 -27.44 -24.98
CA ALA A 117 -41.22 -26.10 -24.44
C ALA A 117 -42.58 -25.62 -23.87
N LEU A 118 -42.55 -25.10 -22.64
CA LEU A 118 -43.68 -24.46 -21.99
C LEU A 118 -43.32 -23.02 -21.60
N THR A 119 -44.13 -22.06 -22.03
CA THR A 119 -44.04 -20.65 -21.60
C THR A 119 -45.28 -20.28 -20.79
N VAL A 120 -45.08 -19.73 -19.61
CA VAL A 120 -46.14 -19.13 -18.77
C VAL A 120 -45.83 -17.64 -18.64
N ALA A 121 -46.71 -16.80 -19.20
CA ALA A 121 -46.43 -15.37 -19.32
C ALA A 121 -47.66 -14.47 -19.13
N GLY A 122 -47.42 -13.18 -18.87
CA GLY A 122 -48.47 -12.15 -18.84
C GLY A 122 -49.62 -12.41 -17.86
N GLY A 123 -49.35 -13.06 -16.72
CA GLY A 123 -50.38 -13.40 -15.74
C GLY A 123 -51.04 -14.77 -15.93
N GLY A 124 -50.50 -15.61 -16.83
CA GLY A 124 -50.95 -16.99 -17.01
C GLY A 124 -50.62 -17.90 -15.82
N VAL A 125 -51.40 -18.97 -15.63
CA VAL A 125 -51.25 -19.90 -14.51
C VAL A 125 -51.23 -21.34 -15.00
N VAL A 126 -50.19 -22.09 -14.66
CA VAL A 126 -50.13 -23.55 -14.84
C VAL A 126 -50.20 -24.23 -13.49
N GLN A 127 -50.99 -25.29 -13.38
CA GLN A 127 -51.03 -26.17 -12.23
C GLN A 127 -50.73 -27.60 -12.66
N SER A 128 -49.86 -28.30 -11.93
CA SER A 128 -49.55 -29.71 -12.14
C SER A 128 -49.44 -30.44 -10.81
N GLN A 129 -49.68 -31.74 -10.82
CA GLN A 129 -49.44 -32.57 -9.64
C GLN A 129 -47.96 -32.94 -9.57
N ARG A 130 -47.43 -33.57 -10.63
CA ARG A 130 -46.02 -33.89 -10.81
C ARG A 130 -45.53 -33.33 -12.13
N ALA A 131 -44.23 -33.06 -12.24
CA ALA A 131 -43.65 -32.64 -13.50
C ALA A 131 -42.22 -33.12 -13.70
N THR A 132 -41.88 -33.37 -14.97
CA THR A 132 -40.53 -33.76 -15.40
C THR A 132 -40.13 -32.94 -16.62
N LEU A 133 -38.93 -32.37 -16.60
CA LEU A 133 -38.32 -31.65 -17.71
C LEU A 133 -37.14 -32.48 -18.22
N GLY A 134 -37.20 -32.98 -19.45
CA GLY A 134 -36.15 -33.86 -20.00
C GLY A 134 -36.12 -35.23 -19.32
N GLU A 135 -37.11 -36.08 -19.59
CA GLU A 135 -37.25 -37.38 -18.91
C GLU A 135 -36.22 -38.41 -19.39
N PHE A 136 -36.12 -38.65 -20.69
CA PHE A 136 -35.19 -39.62 -21.30
C PHE A 136 -33.98 -38.94 -21.94
N ASP A 137 -32.96 -39.72 -22.32
CA ASP A 137 -31.64 -39.24 -22.79
C ASP A 137 -31.69 -38.16 -23.89
N ASP A 138 -32.61 -38.30 -24.86
CA ASP A 138 -32.81 -37.34 -25.97
C ASP A 138 -33.86 -36.25 -25.64
N GLY A 139 -34.50 -36.33 -24.48
CA GLY A 139 -35.49 -35.39 -24.00
C GLY A 139 -34.88 -34.03 -23.67
N VAL A 140 -35.43 -32.96 -24.24
CA VAL A 140 -35.03 -31.59 -23.95
C VAL A 140 -36.25 -30.80 -23.51
N GLY A 141 -36.36 -30.56 -22.20
CA GLY A 141 -37.46 -29.83 -21.58
C GLY A 141 -37.07 -28.41 -21.21
N VAL A 142 -37.78 -27.42 -21.75
CA VAL A 142 -37.57 -26.00 -21.38
C VAL A 142 -38.87 -25.41 -20.85
N VAL A 143 -38.85 -24.90 -19.64
CA VAL A 143 -39.97 -24.16 -19.05
C VAL A 143 -39.51 -22.73 -18.73
N THR A 144 -40.30 -21.75 -19.18
CA THR A 144 -40.08 -20.33 -18.83
C THR A 144 -41.32 -19.78 -18.16
N VAL A 145 -41.16 -19.25 -16.95
CA VAL A 145 -42.20 -18.54 -16.20
C VAL A 145 -41.73 -17.09 -16.07
N THR A 146 -42.36 -16.18 -16.83
CA THR A 146 -41.91 -14.80 -16.96
C THR A 146 -43.05 -13.79 -16.88
N GLY A 147 -42.78 -12.60 -16.37
CA GLY A 147 -43.73 -11.50 -16.28
C GLY A 147 -44.55 -11.55 -14.99
N ALA A 148 -44.91 -10.36 -14.51
CA ALA A 148 -45.66 -10.18 -13.28
C ALA A 148 -46.97 -10.98 -13.26
N GLY A 149 -47.18 -11.72 -12.17
CA GLY A 149 -48.40 -12.52 -11.95
C GLY A 149 -48.43 -13.86 -12.68
N SER A 150 -47.43 -14.18 -13.51
CA SER A 150 -47.31 -15.50 -14.12
C SER A 150 -46.90 -16.56 -13.09
N GLN A 151 -47.61 -17.69 -13.04
CA GLN A 151 -47.43 -18.69 -12.00
C GLN A 151 -47.36 -20.11 -12.55
N TRP A 152 -46.45 -20.91 -12.00
CA TRP A 152 -46.51 -22.36 -12.11
C TRP A 152 -46.53 -23.02 -10.72
N ILE A 153 -47.60 -23.76 -10.43
CA ILE A 153 -47.80 -24.45 -9.15
C ILE A 153 -47.73 -25.96 -9.40
N ASN A 154 -46.65 -26.60 -8.96
CA ASN A 154 -46.46 -28.04 -9.01
C ASN A 154 -46.61 -28.64 -7.60
N ASN A 155 -47.70 -29.34 -7.33
CA ASN A 155 -48.06 -29.72 -5.96
C ASN A 155 -47.12 -30.76 -5.31
N GLN A 156 -46.40 -31.55 -6.11
CA GLN A 156 -45.54 -32.63 -5.63
C GLN A 156 -44.11 -32.51 -6.20
N LEU A 157 -43.57 -33.61 -6.75
CA LEU A 157 -42.21 -33.70 -7.28
C LEU A 157 -42.08 -32.95 -8.60
N LEU A 158 -41.02 -32.15 -8.71
CA LEU A 158 -40.52 -31.56 -9.94
C LEU A 158 -39.11 -32.12 -10.20
N PHE A 159 -38.94 -32.84 -11.31
CA PHE A 159 -37.63 -33.27 -11.81
C PHE A 159 -37.18 -32.41 -12.98
N ILE A 160 -35.97 -31.88 -12.90
CA ILE A 160 -35.39 -31.01 -13.92
C ILE A 160 -34.12 -31.66 -14.43
N GLY A 161 -34.16 -32.21 -15.64
CA GLY A 161 -33.12 -33.03 -16.25
C GLY A 161 -33.03 -34.39 -15.57
N MET A 162 -33.93 -35.33 -15.90
CA MET A 162 -34.00 -36.64 -15.25
C MET A 162 -33.03 -37.65 -15.85
N SER A 163 -33.07 -37.91 -17.15
CA SER A 163 -31.97 -38.55 -17.90
C SER A 163 -31.54 -37.69 -19.09
N GLY A 164 -32.44 -36.82 -19.57
CA GLY A 164 -32.16 -35.81 -20.58
C GLY A 164 -31.76 -34.45 -20.02
N MET A 165 -32.03 -33.40 -20.79
CA MET A 165 -31.74 -32.00 -20.44
C MET A 165 -33.02 -31.27 -20.01
N GLY A 166 -33.01 -30.69 -18.80
CA GLY A 166 -34.11 -29.88 -18.29
C GLY A 166 -33.65 -28.47 -17.94
N SER A 167 -34.42 -27.46 -18.34
CA SER A 167 -34.18 -26.05 -18.02
C SER A 167 -35.45 -25.38 -17.50
N LEU A 168 -35.35 -24.71 -16.36
CA LEU A 168 -36.40 -23.87 -15.80
C LEU A 168 -35.89 -22.44 -15.62
N ASN A 169 -36.51 -21.49 -16.32
CA ASN A 169 -36.21 -20.07 -16.21
C ASN A 169 -37.37 -19.36 -15.52
N ILE A 170 -37.08 -18.67 -14.40
CA ILE A 170 -38.03 -17.86 -13.65
C ILE A 170 -37.51 -16.43 -13.68
N ALA A 171 -38.22 -15.56 -14.40
CA ALA A 171 -37.76 -14.22 -14.73
C ALA A 171 -38.85 -13.16 -14.61
N ASP A 172 -38.45 -11.89 -14.58
CA ASP A 172 -39.34 -10.72 -14.72
C ASP A 172 -40.61 -10.74 -13.83
N GLY A 173 -40.49 -11.23 -12.59
CA GLY A 173 -41.63 -11.33 -11.64
C GLY A 173 -42.46 -12.61 -11.75
N GLY A 174 -41.96 -13.63 -12.45
CA GLY A 174 -42.56 -14.96 -12.50
C GLY A 174 -42.44 -15.71 -11.16
N TYR A 175 -43.40 -16.58 -10.88
CA TYR A 175 -43.47 -17.33 -9.62
C TYR A 175 -43.64 -18.83 -9.87
N VAL A 176 -42.80 -19.64 -9.22
CA VAL A 176 -42.92 -21.10 -9.23
C VAL A 176 -43.05 -21.62 -7.80
N SER A 177 -44.00 -22.54 -7.57
CA SER A 177 -44.10 -23.27 -6.32
C SER A 177 -44.06 -24.77 -6.54
N THR A 178 -43.26 -25.49 -5.74
CA THR A 178 -43.10 -26.94 -5.83
C THR A 178 -43.27 -27.63 -4.49
N GLY A 179 -43.85 -28.83 -4.46
CA GLY A 179 -43.80 -29.71 -3.29
C GLY A 179 -42.37 -30.13 -2.95
N SER A 180 -41.61 -30.57 -3.95
CA SER A 180 -40.17 -30.84 -3.87
C SER A 180 -39.53 -30.67 -5.24
N GLY A 181 -38.31 -30.12 -5.29
CA GLY A 181 -37.54 -29.93 -6.53
C GLY A 181 -36.23 -30.69 -6.52
N SER A 182 -35.96 -31.45 -7.58
CA SER A 182 -34.64 -32.05 -7.83
C SER A 182 -34.11 -31.68 -9.22
N ILE A 183 -32.87 -31.21 -9.26
CA ILE A 183 -32.18 -30.71 -10.45
C ILE A 183 -31.04 -31.66 -10.79
N GLY A 184 -30.96 -32.12 -12.04
CA GLY A 184 -29.96 -33.09 -12.49
C GLY A 184 -30.12 -34.43 -11.81
N VAL A 185 -31.17 -35.17 -12.16
CA VAL A 185 -31.50 -36.49 -11.60
C VAL A 185 -30.86 -37.59 -12.47
N PHE A 186 -30.78 -38.86 -12.03
CA PHE A 186 -30.45 -40.08 -12.81
C PHE A 186 -29.56 -39.94 -14.08
N GLY A 187 -28.41 -39.27 -13.98
CA GLY A 187 -27.48 -39.05 -15.10
C GLY A 187 -27.82 -37.88 -16.04
N GLY A 188 -29.01 -37.29 -15.90
CA GLY A 188 -29.46 -36.11 -16.64
C GLY A 188 -28.82 -34.79 -16.21
N LYS A 189 -29.11 -33.74 -16.99
CA LYS A 189 -28.57 -32.39 -16.80
C LYS A 189 -29.71 -31.41 -16.55
N GLY A 190 -29.75 -30.85 -15.34
CA GLY A 190 -30.75 -29.86 -14.94
C GLY A 190 -30.15 -28.48 -14.71
N ALA A 191 -30.84 -27.44 -15.18
CA ALA A 191 -30.49 -26.06 -14.91
C ALA A 191 -31.72 -25.24 -14.50
N VAL A 192 -31.61 -24.51 -13.40
CA VAL A 192 -32.63 -23.55 -12.95
C VAL A 192 -32.01 -22.18 -12.83
N ILE A 193 -32.67 -21.17 -13.39
CA ILE A 193 -32.28 -19.77 -13.26
C ILE A 193 -33.44 -19.00 -12.66
N VAL A 194 -33.20 -18.35 -11.53
CA VAL A 194 -34.14 -17.41 -10.90
C VAL A 194 -33.50 -16.02 -10.92
N SER A 195 -34.00 -15.17 -11.82
CA SER A 195 -33.37 -13.88 -12.13
C SER A 195 -34.39 -12.75 -12.19
N GLY A 196 -33.97 -11.54 -11.79
CA GLY A 196 -34.81 -10.36 -11.83
C GLY A 196 -35.65 -10.16 -10.56
N ALA A 197 -35.93 -8.90 -10.24
CA ALA A 197 -36.71 -8.52 -9.08
C ALA A 197 -38.10 -9.19 -9.08
N ASN A 198 -38.54 -9.65 -7.90
CA ASN A 198 -39.80 -10.36 -7.66
C ASN A 198 -39.94 -11.73 -8.34
N SER A 199 -38.93 -12.20 -9.09
CA SER A 199 -38.91 -13.59 -9.58
C SER A 199 -38.65 -14.53 -8.41
N GLN A 200 -39.48 -15.57 -8.25
CA GLN A 200 -39.42 -16.41 -7.07
C GLN A 200 -39.65 -17.90 -7.34
N TRP A 201 -38.85 -18.74 -6.68
CA TRP A 201 -39.14 -20.16 -6.51
C TRP A 201 -39.35 -20.52 -5.04
N LEU A 202 -40.53 -21.05 -4.71
CA LEU A 202 -40.86 -21.58 -3.39
C LEU A 202 -40.93 -23.11 -3.42
N SER A 203 -40.10 -23.79 -2.63
CA SER A 203 -40.15 -25.24 -2.45
C SER A 203 -40.59 -25.61 -1.03
N ALA A 204 -41.59 -26.49 -0.88
CA ALA A 204 -42.06 -26.96 0.42
C ALA A 204 -41.09 -27.97 1.09
N SER A 205 -40.26 -28.63 0.30
CA SER A 205 -39.22 -29.58 0.74
C SER A 205 -37.82 -29.08 0.36
N PRO A 206 -36.74 -29.63 0.95
CA PRO A 206 -35.39 -29.26 0.56
C PRO A 206 -35.14 -29.50 -0.94
N ILE A 207 -34.52 -28.52 -1.60
CA ILE A 207 -34.15 -28.64 -3.01
C ILE A 207 -32.91 -29.51 -3.13
N GLN A 208 -32.92 -30.47 -4.05
CA GLN A 208 -31.76 -31.31 -4.37
C GLN A 208 -31.10 -30.87 -5.67
N ILE A 209 -29.79 -30.68 -5.66
CA ILE A 209 -29.02 -30.19 -6.80
C ILE A 209 -27.92 -31.21 -7.11
N GLY A 210 -27.98 -31.84 -8.29
CA GLY A 210 -27.07 -32.92 -8.65
C GLY A 210 -27.43 -34.23 -7.95
N SER A 211 -28.60 -34.78 -8.25
CA SER A 211 -29.13 -36.00 -7.65
C SER A 211 -28.93 -37.23 -8.54
N PHE A 212 -27.70 -37.78 -8.55
CA PHE A 212 -27.20 -38.78 -9.52
C PHE A 212 -26.88 -38.23 -10.92
N GLY A 213 -27.19 -36.97 -11.21
CA GLY A 213 -26.82 -36.28 -12.45
C GLY A 213 -26.07 -34.97 -12.19
N SER A 214 -26.11 -34.05 -13.16
CA SER A 214 -25.51 -32.71 -13.04
C SER A 214 -26.61 -31.65 -12.90
N GLY A 215 -26.64 -30.97 -11.76
CA GLY A 215 -27.63 -29.93 -11.45
C GLY A 215 -27.00 -28.58 -11.19
N SER A 216 -27.63 -27.52 -11.68
CA SER A 216 -27.26 -26.14 -11.37
C SER A 216 -28.48 -25.30 -11.00
N LEU A 217 -28.38 -24.54 -9.91
CA LEU A 217 -29.32 -23.51 -9.52
C LEU A 217 -28.61 -22.16 -9.46
N THR A 218 -28.98 -21.25 -10.35
CA THR A 218 -28.48 -19.87 -10.38
C THR A 218 -29.53 -18.91 -9.86
N ILE A 219 -29.14 -18.05 -8.90
CA ILE A 219 -29.99 -17.01 -8.32
C ILE A 219 -29.28 -15.67 -8.50
N SER A 220 -29.88 -14.75 -9.27
CA SER A 220 -29.22 -13.51 -9.70
C SER A 220 -30.19 -12.35 -9.83
N GLU A 221 -29.66 -11.14 -10.00
CA GLU A 221 -30.44 -9.94 -10.34
C GLU A 221 -31.66 -9.70 -9.44
N GLY A 222 -31.53 -10.00 -8.13
CA GLY A 222 -32.63 -9.86 -7.16
C GLY A 222 -33.68 -10.97 -7.15
N GLY A 223 -33.47 -12.06 -7.91
CA GLY A 223 -34.29 -13.26 -7.85
C GLY A 223 -34.22 -13.96 -6.48
N LYS A 224 -35.27 -14.68 -6.10
CA LYS A 224 -35.43 -15.27 -4.76
C LYS A 224 -35.78 -16.75 -4.78
N VAL A 225 -35.06 -17.57 -4.03
CA VAL A 225 -35.41 -18.97 -3.77
C VAL A 225 -35.69 -19.16 -2.29
N ILE A 226 -36.79 -19.82 -1.95
CA ILE A 226 -37.19 -20.13 -0.58
C ILE A 226 -37.40 -21.64 -0.46
N ALA A 227 -36.67 -22.29 0.45
CA ALA A 227 -36.82 -23.71 0.75
C ALA A 227 -36.41 -24.00 2.20
N PRO A 228 -36.92 -25.05 2.85
CA PRO A 228 -36.43 -25.41 4.19
C PRO A 228 -34.95 -25.86 4.19
N GLY A 229 -34.41 -26.27 3.05
CA GLY A 229 -33.04 -26.75 2.88
C GLY A 229 -32.58 -26.73 1.42
N ALA A 230 -31.27 -26.75 1.19
CA ALA A 230 -30.67 -27.09 -0.10
C ALA A 230 -29.62 -28.20 0.10
N LEU A 231 -29.73 -29.30 -0.64
CA LEU A 231 -28.76 -30.41 -0.65
C LEU A 231 -28.07 -30.45 -2.01
N ILE A 232 -26.77 -30.20 -2.01
CA ILE A 232 -25.93 -30.11 -3.20
C ILE A 232 -25.14 -31.42 -3.33
N GLY A 233 -24.99 -31.95 -4.56
CA GLY A 233 -24.28 -33.21 -4.81
C GLY A 233 -24.84 -34.34 -3.95
N SER A 234 -26.15 -34.60 -4.04
CA SER A 234 -26.86 -35.44 -3.07
C SER A 234 -26.38 -36.90 -3.02
N THR A 235 -25.68 -37.35 -4.06
CA THR A 235 -25.11 -38.70 -4.17
C THR A 235 -23.64 -38.63 -4.58
N ALA A 236 -22.86 -39.70 -4.35
CA ALA A 236 -21.42 -39.72 -4.62
C ALA A 236 -21.04 -39.45 -6.10
N SER A 237 -21.94 -39.73 -7.04
CA SER A 237 -21.76 -39.43 -8.47
C SER A 237 -22.44 -38.13 -8.91
N GLY A 238 -23.20 -37.48 -8.02
CA GLY A 238 -23.91 -36.25 -8.30
C GLY A 238 -22.97 -35.05 -8.37
N ILE A 239 -23.23 -34.15 -9.32
CA ILE A 239 -22.52 -32.88 -9.45
C ILE A 239 -23.54 -31.76 -9.22
N GLY A 240 -23.41 -31.02 -8.13
CA GLY A 240 -24.33 -29.97 -7.76
C GLY A 240 -23.67 -28.60 -7.70
N LYS A 241 -24.29 -27.60 -8.32
CA LYS A 241 -23.88 -26.20 -8.24
C LYS A 241 -25.01 -25.31 -7.74
N LEU A 242 -24.79 -24.60 -6.64
CA LEU A 242 -25.57 -23.43 -6.26
C LEU A 242 -24.77 -22.19 -6.60
N VAL A 243 -25.36 -21.27 -7.38
CA VAL A 243 -24.68 -20.10 -7.91
C VAL A 243 -25.43 -18.85 -7.49
N ILE A 244 -24.73 -17.93 -6.82
CA ILE A 244 -25.23 -16.59 -6.49
C ILE A 244 -24.54 -15.57 -7.41
N GLY A 245 -25.35 -14.93 -8.25
CA GLY A 245 -24.87 -14.11 -9.37
C GLY A 245 -24.67 -14.96 -10.63
N SER A 246 -23.43 -15.19 -11.04
CA SER A 246 -23.08 -15.89 -12.30
C SER A 246 -22.15 -17.09 -12.05
N ASP A 247 -21.96 -17.98 -13.02
CA ASP A 247 -21.05 -19.14 -12.83
C ASP A 247 -19.58 -18.68 -12.82
N ALA A 248 -18.69 -19.48 -12.25
CA ALA A 248 -17.26 -19.17 -12.19
C ALA A 248 -16.67 -18.98 -13.61
N GLY A 249 -15.84 -17.96 -13.78
CA GLY A 249 -15.22 -17.63 -15.08
C GLY A 249 -16.12 -16.83 -16.03
N THR A 250 -17.34 -16.49 -15.62
CA THR A 250 -18.22 -15.57 -16.36
C THR A 250 -18.23 -14.18 -15.72
N ALA A 251 -18.73 -13.16 -16.43
CA ALA A 251 -18.79 -11.80 -15.89
C ALA A 251 -19.78 -11.73 -14.71
N PRO A 252 -19.39 -11.15 -13.56
CA PRO A 252 -20.26 -11.06 -12.39
C PRO A 252 -21.51 -10.23 -12.68
N VAL A 253 -22.62 -10.62 -12.07
CA VAL A 253 -23.93 -9.94 -12.14
C VAL A 253 -24.45 -9.66 -10.72
N ALA A 254 -25.56 -8.93 -10.56
CA ALA A 254 -26.08 -8.69 -9.21
C ALA A 254 -26.49 -10.02 -8.55
N PRO A 255 -26.28 -10.19 -7.23
CA PRO A 255 -26.66 -11.42 -6.54
C PRO A 255 -28.18 -11.55 -6.43
N GLY A 256 -28.66 -12.80 -6.34
CA GLY A 256 -29.99 -13.11 -5.85
C GLY A 256 -29.95 -13.60 -4.39
N THR A 257 -31.08 -14.09 -3.89
CA THR A 257 -31.23 -14.50 -2.49
C THR A 257 -31.70 -15.95 -2.36
N LEU A 258 -31.03 -16.72 -1.51
CA LEU A 258 -31.50 -18.03 -1.04
C LEU A 258 -31.92 -17.92 0.43
N GLU A 259 -33.22 -18.09 0.71
CA GLU A 259 -33.75 -18.22 2.07
C GLU A 259 -33.92 -19.70 2.42
N THR A 260 -33.12 -20.16 3.38
CA THR A 260 -33.14 -21.56 3.83
C THR A 260 -32.66 -21.69 5.26
N THR A 261 -32.91 -22.82 5.93
CA THR A 261 -32.30 -23.10 7.24
C THR A 261 -30.90 -23.71 7.12
N ARG A 262 -30.60 -24.35 5.98
CA ARG A 262 -29.36 -25.08 5.74
C ARG A 262 -29.03 -25.20 4.26
N VAL A 263 -27.74 -25.06 3.95
CA VAL A 263 -27.11 -25.53 2.72
C VAL A 263 -26.17 -26.68 3.07
N SER A 264 -26.47 -27.87 2.56
CA SER A 264 -25.73 -29.10 2.82
C SER A 264 -24.93 -29.51 1.58
N PHE A 265 -23.63 -29.66 1.75
CA PHE A 265 -22.73 -30.28 0.79
C PHE A 265 -22.79 -31.80 0.99
N GLY A 266 -23.41 -32.48 0.04
CA GLY A 266 -23.55 -33.92 0.01
C GLY A 266 -22.25 -34.63 -0.41
N PRO A 267 -22.29 -35.97 -0.54
CA PRO A 267 -21.10 -36.77 -0.84
C PRO A 267 -20.58 -36.64 -2.27
N GLY A 268 -21.31 -35.96 -3.18
CA GLY A 268 -20.90 -35.70 -4.55
C GLY A 268 -20.04 -34.44 -4.71
N ASP A 269 -19.78 -34.05 -5.96
CA ASP A 269 -19.05 -32.82 -6.27
C ASP A 269 -19.96 -31.61 -6.04
N SER A 270 -19.83 -31.02 -4.85
CA SER A 270 -20.76 -30.01 -4.31
C SER A 270 -20.13 -28.62 -4.30
N HIS A 271 -20.73 -27.67 -5.00
CA HIS A 271 -20.23 -26.31 -5.17
C HIS A 271 -21.26 -25.26 -4.78
N VAL A 272 -20.83 -24.27 -4.00
CA VAL A 272 -21.52 -22.99 -3.82
C VAL A 272 -20.62 -21.90 -4.36
N ILE A 273 -21.09 -21.16 -5.36
CA ILE A 273 -20.29 -20.19 -6.11
C ILE A 273 -20.88 -18.79 -5.91
N PHE A 274 -20.04 -17.85 -5.48
CA PHE A 274 -20.31 -16.42 -5.46
C PHE A 274 -19.49 -15.75 -6.55
N ASN A 275 -20.18 -15.27 -7.58
CA ASN A 275 -19.59 -14.45 -8.63
C ASN A 275 -20.55 -13.31 -8.93
N HIS A 276 -20.49 -12.30 -8.07
CA HIS A 276 -21.47 -11.22 -8.02
C HIS A 276 -20.83 -9.84 -7.95
N THR A 277 -21.59 -8.79 -8.23
CA THR A 277 -21.11 -7.40 -8.24
C THR A 277 -21.20 -6.69 -6.88
N SER A 278 -21.87 -7.28 -5.88
CA SER A 278 -22.05 -6.66 -4.56
C SER A 278 -20.73 -6.50 -3.79
N SER A 279 -20.59 -5.36 -3.12
CA SER A 279 -19.51 -5.06 -2.18
C SER A 279 -19.85 -5.37 -0.72
N SER A 280 -21.03 -5.92 -0.43
CA SER A 280 -21.49 -6.19 0.93
C SER A 280 -22.57 -7.29 0.98
N TYR A 281 -22.36 -8.40 0.29
CA TYR A 281 -23.33 -9.48 0.26
C TYR A 281 -23.20 -10.37 1.49
N GLU A 282 -24.14 -10.24 2.43
CA GLU A 282 -24.25 -11.09 3.62
C GLU A 282 -25.01 -12.38 3.29
N PHE A 283 -24.29 -13.47 3.04
CA PHE A 283 -24.91 -14.72 2.61
C PHE A 283 -25.63 -15.44 3.75
N ASP A 284 -25.05 -15.39 4.94
CA ASP A 284 -25.58 -16.07 6.11
C ASP A 284 -26.77 -15.34 6.73
N ALA A 285 -26.97 -14.05 6.45
CA ALA A 285 -28.20 -13.33 6.83
C ALA A 285 -29.47 -14.04 6.32
N THR A 286 -29.38 -14.74 5.20
CA THR A 286 -30.51 -15.44 4.58
C THR A 286 -30.50 -16.95 4.82
N ILE A 287 -29.46 -17.48 5.47
CA ILE A 287 -29.38 -18.88 5.89
C ILE A 287 -29.54 -18.99 7.40
N ASN A 288 -30.48 -19.83 7.84
CA ASN A 288 -30.86 -19.95 9.24
C ASN A 288 -31.22 -18.59 9.86
N ASN A 289 -31.78 -17.69 9.06
CA ASN A 289 -32.14 -16.33 9.45
C ASN A 289 -30.97 -15.53 10.09
N GLY A 290 -29.73 -15.75 9.65
CA GLY A 290 -28.55 -15.08 10.23
C GLY A 290 -28.14 -15.58 11.61
N ALA A 291 -28.76 -16.66 12.11
CA ALA A 291 -28.43 -17.19 13.41
C ALA A 291 -27.03 -17.85 13.41
N ASN A 292 -26.37 -17.77 14.55
CA ASN A 292 -25.07 -18.39 14.77
C ASN A 292 -25.17 -19.92 14.72
N ASN A 293 -24.36 -20.60 13.90
CA ASN A 293 -24.42 -22.05 13.74
C ASN A 293 -23.30 -22.73 14.53
N ALA A 294 -23.62 -23.15 15.76
CA ALA A 294 -22.69 -23.87 16.61
C ALA A 294 -22.24 -25.19 15.96
N ALA A 295 -21.06 -25.67 16.32
CA ALA A 295 -20.60 -27.00 15.89
C ALA A 295 -21.61 -28.09 16.31
N GLY A 296 -21.97 -28.96 15.37
CA GLY A 296 -22.98 -30.01 15.50
C GLY A 296 -24.43 -29.52 15.39
N SER A 297 -24.68 -28.23 15.16
CA SER A 297 -26.04 -27.69 15.01
C SER A 297 -26.74 -28.21 13.75
N ASN A 298 -25.97 -28.58 12.73
CA ASN A 298 -26.46 -29.03 11.44
C ASN A 298 -27.41 -27.98 10.79
N THR A 299 -27.07 -26.70 10.97
CA THR A 299 -27.72 -25.52 10.34
C THR A 299 -26.66 -24.66 9.66
N GLY A 300 -27.08 -23.70 8.82
CA GLY A 300 -26.11 -22.86 8.11
C GLY A 300 -25.45 -23.62 6.96
N LEU A 301 -24.12 -23.68 6.96
CA LEU A 301 -23.32 -24.44 5.99
C LEU A 301 -22.88 -25.75 6.63
N VAL A 302 -23.13 -26.88 5.96
CA VAL A 302 -22.86 -28.21 6.52
C VAL A 302 -22.24 -29.15 5.50
N GLY A 303 -21.18 -29.87 5.87
CA GLY A 303 -20.58 -30.96 5.09
C GLY A 303 -19.30 -30.55 4.36
N GLY A 304 -18.78 -31.50 3.56
CA GLY A 304 -17.55 -31.34 2.78
C GLY A 304 -17.85 -31.04 1.32
N GLY A 305 -17.44 -29.87 0.84
CA GLY A 305 -17.59 -29.43 -0.56
C GLY A 305 -16.80 -28.16 -0.81
N ARG A 306 -17.11 -27.42 -1.88
CA ARG A 306 -16.42 -26.17 -2.24
C ARG A 306 -17.32 -24.95 -2.06
N LEU A 307 -16.86 -24.00 -1.24
CA LEU A 307 -17.39 -22.65 -1.14
C LEU A 307 -16.47 -21.72 -1.94
N GLU A 308 -16.96 -21.07 -2.99
CA GLU A 308 -16.11 -20.39 -3.96
C GLU A 308 -16.45 -18.89 -4.08
N ALA A 309 -15.58 -18.01 -3.61
CA ALA A 309 -15.72 -16.56 -3.77
C ALA A 309 -14.86 -16.05 -4.95
N MET A 310 -15.50 -15.78 -6.09
CA MET A 310 -14.85 -15.50 -7.37
C MET A 310 -14.89 -14.02 -7.80
N ALA A 311 -15.91 -13.27 -7.36
CA ALA A 311 -16.01 -11.82 -7.51
C ALA A 311 -16.99 -11.24 -6.50
N GLY A 312 -16.80 -9.95 -6.17
CA GLY A 312 -17.56 -9.26 -5.14
C GLY A 312 -17.11 -9.65 -3.73
N ARG A 313 -17.71 -8.99 -2.73
CA ARG A 313 -17.46 -9.28 -1.32
C ARG A 313 -18.61 -10.08 -0.72
N THR A 314 -18.33 -11.32 -0.37
CA THR A 314 -19.23 -12.21 0.38
C THR A 314 -18.85 -12.19 1.85
N ILE A 315 -19.81 -11.91 2.71
CA ILE A 315 -19.63 -11.72 4.15
C ILE A 315 -20.31 -12.88 4.91
N LEU A 316 -19.57 -13.44 5.87
CA LEU A 316 -20.05 -14.40 6.86
C LEU A 316 -19.89 -13.80 8.27
N ASN A 317 -21.01 -13.39 8.85
CA ASN A 317 -21.20 -12.80 10.17
C ASN A 317 -21.58 -13.82 11.28
N ALA A 318 -21.77 -15.09 10.94
CA ALA A 318 -22.15 -16.20 11.83
C ALA A 318 -21.12 -17.34 11.82
N ASP A 319 -21.18 -18.20 12.84
CA ASP A 319 -20.42 -19.45 12.89
C ASP A 319 -20.94 -20.43 11.83
N HIS A 320 -20.03 -21.19 11.23
CA HIS A 320 -20.25 -22.19 10.18
C HIS A 320 -19.30 -23.39 10.35
N ARG A 321 -19.07 -23.83 11.60
CA ARG A 321 -18.10 -24.89 11.91
C ARG A 321 -18.45 -26.27 11.34
N ASP A 322 -19.70 -26.48 10.97
CA ASP A 322 -20.17 -27.71 10.35
C ASP A 322 -19.81 -27.79 8.85
N PHE A 323 -19.35 -26.69 8.26
CA PHE A 323 -18.70 -26.71 6.96
C PHE A 323 -17.25 -27.17 7.12
N THR A 324 -16.95 -28.36 6.59
CA THR A 324 -15.64 -29.03 6.72
C THR A 324 -14.90 -29.14 5.39
N GLY A 325 -15.40 -28.42 4.38
CA GLY A 325 -14.88 -28.45 3.02
C GLY A 325 -13.70 -27.51 2.77
N VAL A 326 -13.63 -27.04 1.52
CA VAL A 326 -12.66 -26.07 1.04
C VAL A 326 -13.37 -24.76 0.74
N ALA A 327 -12.92 -23.67 1.33
CA ALA A 327 -13.25 -22.33 0.87
C ALA A 327 -12.17 -21.83 -0.09
N ARG A 328 -12.51 -21.69 -1.37
CA ARG A 328 -11.62 -21.23 -2.44
C ARG A 328 -11.93 -19.79 -2.81
N ILE A 329 -10.94 -18.92 -2.74
CA ILE A 329 -11.07 -17.50 -3.05
C ILE A 329 -10.19 -17.21 -4.24
N GLY A 330 -10.71 -16.59 -5.28
CA GLY A 330 -9.95 -16.32 -6.50
C GLY A 330 -10.62 -15.27 -7.37
N GLY A 331 -10.08 -15.04 -8.57
CA GLY A 331 -10.56 -13.94 -9.40
C GLY A 331 -10.34 -12.61 -8.69
N ALA A 332 -11.38 -11.78 -8.57
CA ALA A 332 -11.38 -10.58 -7.74
C ALA A 332 -12.33 -10.73 -6.53
N GLY A 333 -12.56 -11.98 -6.10
CA GLY A 333 -13.45 -12.31 -5.00
C GLY A 333 -12.85 -12.01 -3.64
N ILE A 334 -13.70 -11.56 -2.73
CA ILE A 334 -13.38 -11.30 -1.33
C ILE A 334 -14.31 -12.17 -0.47
N LEU A 335 -13.72 -12.96 0.43
CA LEU A 335 -14.46 -13.66 1.48
C LEU A 335 -14.11 -13.02 2.82
N GLN A 336 -15.10 -12.37 3.45
CA GLN A 336 -14.97 -11.77 4.76
C GLN A 336 -15.55 -12.71 5.82
N VAL A 337 -14.71 -13.19 6.75
CA VAL A 337 -15.12 -14.06 7.86
C VAL A 337 -15.01 -13.30 9.18
N ASN A 338 -16.16 -13.00 9.80
CA ASN A 338 -16.23 -12.20 11.03
C ASN A 338 -16.48 -13.05 12.30
N ARG A 339 -16.76 -14.34 12.14
CA ARG A 339 -17.01 -15.34 13.20
C ARG A 339 -16.21 -16.61 12.91
N ASP A 340 -16.78 -17.81 13.01
CA ASP A 340 -16.03 -19.06 12.92
C ASP A 340 -16.32 -19.89 11.65
N LEU A 341 -15.32 -20.03 10.77
CA LEU A 341 -15.27 -20.95 9.63
C LEU A 341 -14.12 -21.96 9.80
N SER A 342 -13.74 -22.29 11.05
CA SER A 342 -12.54 -23.08 11.33
C SER A 342 -12.61 -24.54 10.86
N GLY A 343 -13.79 -25.04 10.55
CA GLY A 343 -13.98 -26.38 10.00
C GLY A 343 -13.42 -26.50 8.58
N ALA A 344 -13.35 -25.40 7.84
CA ALA A 344 -12.94 -25.39 6.43
C ALA A 344 -11.45 -25.14 6.26
N SER A 345 -10.87 -25.78 5.25
CA SER A 345 -9.55 -25.38 4.72
C SER A 345 -9.71 -24.20 3.74
N MET A 346 -8.78 -23.26 3.76
CA MET A 346 -8.81 -22.08 2.91
C MET A 346 -7.78 -22.20 1.79
N GLN A 347 -8.20 -21.93 0.57
CA GLN A 347 -7.35 -21.84 -0.62
C GLN A 347 -7.51 -20.45 -1.25
N ILE A 348 -6.55 -19.57 -0.98
CA ILE A 348 -6.54 -18.22 -1.52
C ILE A 348 -5.69 -18.24 -2.78
N LEU A 349 -6.30 -18.03 -3.93
CA LEU A 349 -5.65 -17.96 -5.23
C LEU A 349 -5.26 -16.52 -5.54
N THR A 350 -4.41 -16.35 -6.55
CA THR A 350 -4.02 -15.02 -7.05
C THR A 350 -5.25 -14.17 -7.37
N GLY A 351 -5.25 -12.93 -6.87
CA GLY A 351 -6.36 -11.96 -6.97
C GLY A 351 -7.46 -12.13 -5.91
N GLY A 352 -7.57 -13.30 -5.26
CA GLY A 352 -8.49 -13.53 -4.17
C GLY A 352 -8.04 -12.89 -2.86
N THR A 353 -9.00 -12.46 -2.04
CA THR A 353 -8.75 -11.87 -0.71
C THR A 353 -9.54 -12.57 0.39
N LEU A 354 -8.84 -13.05 1.42
CA LEU A 354 -9.43 -13.41 2.71
C LEU A 354 -9.31 -12.24 3.67
N GLU A 355 -10.42 -11.84 4.31
CA GLU A 355 -10.41 -10.77 5.29
C GLU A 355 -11.37 -11.03 6.46
N GLY A 356 -11.41 -10.10 7.41
CA GLY A 356 -12.29 -10.14 8.58
C GLY A 356 -11.56 -10.51 9.87
N ARG A 357 -12.31 -10.50 10.96
CA ARG A 357 -11.81 -10.64 12.34
C ARG A 357 -12.11 -12.01 12.98
N GLY A 358 -12.45 -12.97 12.14
CA GLY A 358 -12.94 -14.28 12.55
C GLY A 358 -11.85 -15.32 12.73
N ARG A 359 -12.28 -16.58 12.67
CA ARG A 359 -11.47 -17.78 12.75
C ARG A 359 -11.70 -18.63 11.51
N VAL A 360 -10.65 -19.08 10.85
CA VAL A 360 -10.67 -19.99 9.70
C VAL A 360 -9.82 -21.23 9.99
N GLY A 361 -9.92 -22.29 9.18
CA GLY A 361 -9.02 -23.45 9.29
C GLY A 361 -7.68 -23.18 8.62
N SER A 362 -6.92 -24.24 8.29
CA SER A 362 -5.61 -24.09 7.63
C SER A 362 -5.71 -23.30 6.33
N VAL A 363 -4.72 -22.44 6.07
CA VAL A 363 -4.68 -21.52 4.92
C VAL A 363 -3.51 -21.84 4.01
N VAL A 364 -3.79 -21.99 2.71
CA VAL A 364 -2.79 -21.89 1.64
C VAL A 364 -3.01 -20.56 0.92
N ASN A 365 -2.03 -19.67 0.97
CA ASN A 365 -2.14 -18.31 0.45
C ASN A 365 -1.29 -18.11 -0.82
N ALA A 366 -1.93 -17.81 -1.93
CA ALA A 366 -1.33 -17.30 -3.17
C ALA A 366 -1.95 -15.95 -3.61
N GLY A 367 -2.80 -15.36 -2.77
CA GLY A 367 -3.47 -14.08 -2.96
C GLY A 367 -3.19 -13.14 -1.79
N THR A 368 -4.24 -12.52 -1.25
CA THR A 368 -4.14 -11.59 -0.11
C THR A 368 -4.86 -12.12 1.13
N VAL A 369 -4.21 -12.01 2.28
CA VAL A 369 -4.85 -12.10 3.61
C VAL A 369 -4.81 -10.70 4.23
N SER A 370 -5.95 -10.21 4.71
CA SER A 370 -6.08 -8.90 5.35
C SER A 370 -6.90 -9.06 6.63
N PRO A 371 -6.27 -9.29 7.79
CA PRO A 371 -6.98 -9.35 9.05
C PRO A 371 -7.81 -8.09 9.29
N GLY A 372 -9.01 -8.26 9.86
CA GLY A 372 -9.87 -7.15 10.23
C GLY A 372 -10.71 -6.55 9.09
N ALA A 373 -11.29 -5.40 9.39
CA ALA A 373 -12.02 -4.49 8.51
C ALA A 373 -11.80 -3.07 9.07
N SER A 374 -10.54 -2.61 9.04
CA SER A 374 -9.83 -1.89 10.11
C SER A 374 -9.20 -2.83 11.14
N LEU A 375 -8.56 -2.26 12.18
CA LEU A 375 -7.82 -2.99 13.22
C LEU A 375 -8.58 -4.21 13.77
N GLY A 376 -8.00 -5.39 13.62
CA GLY A 376 -8.59 -6.64 14.10
C GLY A 376 -7.66 -7.85 14.05
N THR A 377 -8.16 -8.96 14.59
CA THR A 377 -7.43 -10.23 14.64
C THR A 377 -8.10 -11.26 13.75
N LEU A 378 -7.36 -11.83 12.81
CA LEU A 378 -7.78 -13.03 12.07
C LEU A 378 -7.03 -14.23 12.64
N THR A 379 -7.77 -15.29 12.98
CA THR A 379 -7.19 -16.51 13.55
C THR A 379 -7.25 -17.68 12.56
N ILE A 380 -6.11 -18.32 12.34
CA ILE A 380 -5.95 -19.53 11.55
C ILE A 380 -5.82 -20.72 12.51
N SER A 381 -6.81 -21.62 12.45
CA SER A 381 -6.97 -22.80 13.33
C SER A 381 -6.21 -24.01 12.80
N GLY A 382 -4.94 -23.82 12.46
CA GLY A 382 -4.15 -24.80 11.75
C GLY A 382 -2.91 -24.13 11.19
N ASN A 383 -2.46 -24.62 10.04
CA ASN A 383 -1.22 -24.16 9.43
C ASN A 383 -1.49 -23.02 8.44
N TYR A 384 -0.52 -22.13 8.28
CA TYR A 384 -0.49 -21.11 7.24
C TYR A 384 0.67 -21.41 6.29
N THR A 385 0.40 -21.47 4.99
CA THR A 385 1.45 -21.66 3.98
C THR A 385 1.33 -20.58 2.91
N GLY A 386 2.32 -19.68 2.87
CA GLY A 386 2.46 -18.66 1.84
C GLY A 386 3.08 -19.19 0.56
N SER A 387 2.61 -18.71 -0.58
CA SER A 387 3.22 -18.92 -1.90
C SER A 387 3.94 -17.65 -2.35
N SER A 388 4.92 -17.78 -3.24
CA SER A 388 5.58 -16.61 -3.83
C SER A 388 4.56 -15.64 -4.45
N GLY A 389 4.70 -14.35 -4.14
CA GLY A 389 3.76 -13.30 -4.55
C GLY A 389 2.50 -13.19 -3.69
N SER A 390 2.34 -14.02 -2.66
CA SER A 390 1.28 -13.86 -1.67
C SER A 390 1.54 -12.67 -0.76
N LEU A 391 0.45 -12.07 -0.26
CA LEU A 391 0.48 -10.85 0.52
C LEU A 391 -0.30 -11.01 1.83
N LEU A 392 0.26 -10.50 2.92
CA LEU A 392 -0.41 -10.21 4.17
C LEU A 392 -0.48 -8.69 4.32
N GLN A 393 -1.68 -8.13 4.27
CA GLN A 393 -1.91 -6.70 4.50
C GLN A 393 -2.30 -6.48 5.95
N LEU A 394 -1.62 -5.54 6.61
CA LEU A 394 -1.84 -5.19 8.00
C LEU A 394 -1.97 -3.68 8.14
N GLU A 395 -2.90 -3.26 8.98
CA GLU A 395 -3.07 -1.89 9.41
C GLU A 395 -2.53 -1.73 10.85
N THR A 396 -1.90 -0.61 11.14
CA THR A 396 -1.39 -0.34 12.49
C THR A 396 -1.27 1.15 12.73
N VAL A 397 -1.44 1.59 13.97
CA VAL A 397 -1.08 2.96 14.38
C VAL A 397 0.37 2.92 14.82
N LEU A 398 1.33 3.10 13.88
CA LEU A 398 2.76 2.95 14.18
C LEU A 398 3.21 3.85 15.34
N GLY A 399 3.73 3.23 16.39
CA GLY A 399 4.15 3.85 17.64
C GLY A 399 5.05 2.91 18.45
N ASN A 400 4.83 2.81 19.76
CA ASN A 400 5.59 1.91 20.64
C ASN A 400 4.98 0.50 20.68
N ASP A 401 5.50 -0.40 21.52
CA ASP A 401 5.08 -1.80 21.64
C ASP A 401 3.57 -2.00 21.90
N ALA A 402 2.90 -1.02 22.50
CA ALA A 402 1.48 -1.06 22.81
C ALA A 402 0.58 -0.57 21.65
N SER A 403 1.17 -0.31 20.49
CA SER A 403 0.44 0.20 19.32
C SER A 403 -0.69 -0.74 18.90
N PRO A 404 -1.91 -0.21 18.70
CA PRO A 404 -2.98 -0.97 18.07
C PRO A 404 -2.59 -1.39 16.65
N ALA A 405 -2.68 -2.69 16.37
CA ALA A 405 -2.33 -3.28 15.09
C ALA A 405 -3.29 -4.41 14.72
N ASP A 406 -3.43 -4.64 13.43
CA ASP A 406 -3.93 -5.89 12.92
C ASP A 406 -3.03 -7.04 13.38
N LYS A 407 -3.67 -8.20 13.57
CA LYS A 407 -2.99 -9.40 13.99
C LYS A 407 -3.41 -10.61 13.17
N LEU A 408 -2.41 -11.31 12.65
CA LEU A 408 -2.58 -12.67 12.18
C LEU A 408 -2.17 -13.64 13.29
N VAL A 409 -3.10 -14.48 13.76
CA VAL A 409 -2.81 -15.52 14.76
C VAL A 409 -2.88 -16.88 14.07
N VAL A 410 -1.79 -17.64 14.09
CA VAL A 410 -1.70 -19.00 13.52
C VAL A 410 -1.49 -19.98 14.66
N THR A 411 -2.45 -20.88 14.90
CA THR A 411 -2.33 -21.84 16.02
C THR A 411 -1.43 -23.04 15.71
N GLY A 412 -1.12 -23.27 14.43
CA GLY A 412 -0.19 -24.31 13.97
C GLY A 412 1.10 -23.72 13.38
N ASP A 413 1.65 -24.40 12.38
CA ASP A 413 2.92 -24.03 11.74
C ASP A 413 2.73 -22.96 10.66
N VAL A 414 3.75 -22.11 10.46
CA VAL A 414 3.87 -21.23 9.29
C VAL A 414 4.97 -21.73 8.36
N ALA A 415 4.74 -21.64 7.04
CA ALA A 415 5.72 -22.04 6.04
C ALA A 415 5.57 -21.23 4.74
N GLY A 416 6.56 -21.35 3.86
CA GLY A 416 6.53 -20.72 2.54
C GLY A 416 7.10 -19.29 2.56
N ASP A 417 6.55 -18.43 1.72
CA ASP A 417 6.97 -17.02 1.57
C ASP A 417 5.72 -16.13 1.44
N THR A 418 5.67 -15.05 2.21
CA THR A 418 4.58 -14.06 2.18
C THR A 418 5.15 -12.67 2.37
N ALA A 419 4.85 -11.76 1.44
CA ALA A 419 5.15 -10.35 1.63
C ALA A 419 4.20 -9.76 2.67
N VAL A 420 4.72 -8.97 3.61
CA VAL A 420 3.93 -8.26 4.61
C VAL A 420 3.89 -6.79 4.22
N LYS A 421 2.70 -6.24 3.97
CA LYS A 421 2.53 -4.81 3.71
C LYS A 421 1.82 -4.16 4.89
N VAL A 422 2.45 -3.14 5.45
CA VAL A 422 1.92 -2.40 6.59
C VAL A 422 1.37 -1.05 6.13
N THR A 423 0.16 -0.72 6.56
CA THR A 423 -0.47 0.58 6.35
C THR A 423 -0.53 1.32 7.69
N ASN A 424 0.17 2.46 7.78
CA ASN A 424 0.13 3.28 8.98
C ASN A 424 -1.17 4.10 9.05
N LEU A 425 -2.02 3.82 10.04
CA LEU A 425 -3.26 4.55 10.33
C LEU A 425 -2.99 5.84 11.12
N SER A 426 -2.12 6.71 10.57
CA SER A 426 -1.72 7.99 11.18
C SER A 426 -0.99 7.89 12.52
N GLY A 427 -0.29 6.78 12.77
CA GLY A 427 0.66 6.69 13.88
C GLY A 427 1.81 7.68 13.71
N SER A 428 2.18 8.36 14.79
CA SER A 428 3.24 9.39 14.79
C SER A 428 4.66 8.81 14.87
N GLY A 429 4.78 7.49 15.00
CA GLY A 429 6.05 6.82 15.28
C GLY A 429 6.55 7.02 16.71
N ALA A 430 7.22 6.01 17.24
CA ALA A 430 7.92 6.03 18.52
C ALA A 430 8.92 4.87 18.54
N GLN A 431 9.97 4.98 19.35
CA GLN A 431 10.87 3.86 19.60
C GLN A 431 10.11 2.71 20.26
N THR A 432 10.30 1.51 19.72
CA THR A 432 9.87 0.24 20.33
C THR A 432 10.96 -0.29 21.25
N ILE A 433 10.56 -1.06 22.26
CA ILE A 433 11.49 -1.85 23.08
C ILE A 433 11.48 -3.28 22.53
N ASN A 434 10.39 -4.03 22.71
CA ASN A 434 10.25 -5.37 22.15
C ASN A 434 9.73 -5.38 20.70
N GLY A 435 8.96 -4.37 20.30
CA GLY A 435 8.30 -4.27 18.99
C GLY A 435 6.79 -4.42 19.04
N ILE A 436 6.13 -4.01 17.95
CA ILE A 436 4.67 -4.15 17.77
C ILE A 436 4.38 -5.55 17.22
N ARG A 437 3.80 -6.44 18.03
CA ARG A 437 3.52 -7.83 17.60
C ARG A 437 2.37 -7.89 16.60
N VAL A 438 2.69 -8.30 15.37
CA VAL A 438 1.73 -8.34 14.25
C VAL A 438 1.38 -9.76 13.78
N ILE A 439 2.26 -10.73 14.02
CA ILE A 439 1.99 -12.15 13.71
C ILE A 439 2.32 -12.99 14.93
N GLU A 440 1.37 -13.81 15.36
CA GLU A 440 1.52 -14.77 16.45
C GLU A 440 1.47 -16.18 15.87
N VAL A 441 2.45 -17.02 16.22
CA VAL A 441 2.57 -18.39 15.72
C VAL A 441 2.67 -19.34 16.90
N GLY A 442 1.82 -20.37 16.93
CA GLY A 442 1.79 -21.40 17.97
C GLY A 442 2.64 -22.63 17.68
N GLY A 443 2.98 -22.88 16.40
CA GLY A 443 3.83 -23.99 15.94
C GLY A 443 5.20 -23.54 15.44
N ALA A 444 5.76 -24.26 14.47
CA ALA A 444 7.02 -23.90 13.84
C ALA A 444 6.92 -22.57 13.07
N SER A 445 7.86 -21.66 13.29
CA SER A 445 7.96 -20.38 12.59
C SER A 445 9.36 -20.13 12.04
N PRO A 446 9.66 -20.57 10.81
CA PRO A 446 10.94 -20.25 10.18
C PRO A 446 11.01 -18.75 9.82
N ALA A 447 12.18 -18.14 10.03
CA ALA A 447 12.43 -16.70 9.86
C ALA A 447 12.34 -16.18 8.42
N ASN A 448 12.07 -17.05 7.44
CA ASN A 448 11.84 -16.68 6.04
C ASN A 448 10.37 -16.78 5.61
N ALA A 449 9.45 -17.11 6.53
CA ALA A 449 8.03 -17.25 6.23
C ALA A 449 7.37 -15.92 5.82
N PHE A 450 7.88 -14.80 6.34
CA PHE A 450 7.35 -13.46 6.10
C PHE A 450 8.48 -12.49 5.80
N THR A 451 8.27 -11.62 4.80
CA THR A 451 9.22 -10.57 4.43
C THR A 451 8.49 -9.24 4.32
N LEU A 452 8.97 -8.18 4.98
CA LEU A 452 8.37 -6.85 4.86
C LEU A 452 8.46 -6.35 3.42
N GLN A 453 7.36 -5.86 2.88
CA GLN A 453 7.30 -4.98 1.72
C GLN A 453 7.23 -3.55 2.25
N GLY A 454 8.41 -2.93 2.42
CA GLY A 454 8.56 -1.63 3.05
C GLY A 454 8.39 -0.44 2.11
N ASP A 455 8.45 0.76 2.68
CA ASP A 455 8.45 2.04 1.96
C ASP A 455 9.79 2.30 1.26
N TYR A 456 10.88 1.77 1.83
CA TYR A 456 12.23 1.89 1.30
C TYR A 456 13.09 0.69 1.70
N ARG A 457 14.29 0.61 1.11
CA ARG A 457 15.37 -0.29 1.54
C ARG A 457 16.46 0.52 2.20
N ALA A 458 16.79 0.20 3.44
CA ALA A 458 17.89 0.80 4.17
C ALA A 458 19.24 0.42 3.54
N GLU A 459 20.31 1.12 3.94
CA GLU A 459 21.67 0.90 3.43
C GLU A 459 22.19 -0.52 3.70
N ASN A 460 21.64 -1.21 4.70
CA ASN A 460 21.92 -2.62 4.99
C ASN A 460 21.03 -3.63 4.22
N GLY A 461 20.23 -3.15 3.25
CA GLY A 461 19.32 -3.96 2.44
C GLY A 461 17.98 -4.32 3.09
N GLN A 462 17.82 -4.10 4.40
CA GLN A 462 16.56 -4.35 5.11
C GLN A 462 15.46 -3.41 4.59
N GLN A 463 14.26 -3.94 4.41
CA GLN A 463 13.08 -3.12 4.13
C GLN A 463 12.53 -2.54 5.42
N ALA A 464 12.01 -1.32 5.37
CA ALA A 464 11.38 -0.67 6.50
C ALA A 464 10.19 0.20 6.09
N VAL A 465 9.25 0.40 7.01
CA VAL A 465 8.12 1.34 6.88
C VAL A 465 8.33 2.56 7.75
N ILE A 466 7.89 3.73 7.30
CA ILE A 466 8.17 5.02 7.96
C ILE A 466 6.95 5.50 8.76
N ALA A 467 7.19 6.00 9.97
CA ALA A 467 6.23 6.80 10.72
C ALA A 467 6.93 7.87 11.56
N GLY A 468 6.56 9.13 11.30
CA GLY A 468 7.15 10.28 11.98
C GLY A 468 8.67 10.30 11.85
N ALA A 469 9.38 10.28 12.99
CA ALA A 469 10.83 10.28 12.96
C ALA A 469 11.46 8.88 12.76
N TYR A 470 10.68 7.82 12.88
CA TYR A 470 11.18 6.45 13.02
C TYR A 470 10.92 5.63 11.75
N ALA A 471 11.73 4.59 11.58
CA ALA A 471 11.49 3.53 10.61
C ALA A 471 11.37 2.19 11.34
N TYR A 472 10.52 1.30 10.82
CA TYR A 472 10.21 0.01 11.42
C TYR A 472 10.55 -1.12 10.46
N THR A 473 11.37 -2.07 10.90
CA THR A 473 11.63 -3.34 10.19
C THR A 473 10.71 -4.43 10.71
N LEU A 474 10.50 -5.50 9.92
CA LEU A 474 9.81 -6.70 10.39
C LEU A 474 10.86 -7.70 10.87
N GLU A 475 10.84 -8.02 12.15
CA GLU A 475 11.79 -8.94 12.78
C GLU A 475 11.10 -10.24 13.23
N HIS A 476 11.84 -11.34 13.14
CA HIS A 476 11.42 -12.64 13.68
C HIS A 476 11.92 -12.76 15.12
N GLY A 477 10.99 -12.82 16.06
CA GLY A 477 11.24 -12.58 17.48
C GLY A 477 11.21 -11.10 17.85
N GLY A 478 10.79 -10.80 19.07
CA GLY A 478 10.83 -9.44 19.61
C GLY A 478 12.22 -9.09 20.12
N SER A 479 12.57 -7.81 20.25
CA SER A 479 13.92 -7.43 20.69
C SER A 479 14.28 -7.95 22.09
N GLU A 480 13.31 -8.13 22.98
CA GLU A 480 13.48 -8.75 24.31
C GLU A 480 13.14 -10.26 24.31
N THR A 481 12.42 -10.73 23.29
CA THR A 481 11.99 -12.13 23.14
C THR A 481 12.39 -12.73 21.78
N PRO A 482 13.69 -12.77 21.43
CA PRO A 482 14.16 -13.13 20.08
C PRO A 482 13.87 -14.59 19.69
N ALA A 483 13.52 -15.45 20.65
CA ALA A 483 13.25 -16.87 20.43
C ALA A 483 11.77 -17.27 20.52
N ASP A 484 10.84 -16.31 20.63
CA ASP A 484 9.41 -16.62 20.82
C ASP A 484 8.68 -17.10 19.54
N GLY A 485 9.33 -16.98 18.38
CA GLY A 485 8.80 -17.42 17.09
C GLY A 485 7.69 -16.53 16.53
N HIS A 486 7.43 -15.36 17.12
CA HIS A 486 6.46 -14.38 16.64
C HIS A 486 7.11 -13.34 15.72
N TRP A 487 6.32 -12.43 15.15
CA TRP A 487 6.84 -11.37 14.29
C TRP A 487 6.42 -9.99 14.76
N TYR A 488 7.37 -9.06 14.73
CA TYR A 488 7.25 -7.75 15.32
C TYR A 488 7.70 -6.65 14.34
N LEU A 489 7.02 -5.51 14.39
CA LEU A 489 7.53 -4.28 13.78
C LEU A 489 8.43 -3.57 14.81
N VAL A 490 9.70 -3.39 14.48
CA VAL A 490 10.75 -2.93 15.40
C VAL A 490 11.39 -1.66 14.86
N SER A 491 11.46 -0.61 15.68
CA SER A 491 12.09 0.69 15.38
C SER A 491 13.37 0.94 16.18
N GLU A 492 14.02 -0.12 16.61
CA GLU A 492 15.33 -0.12 17.29
C GLU A 492 16.37 -0.85 16.43
N PHE A 493 17.60 -0.38 16.49
CA PHE A 493 18.79 -1.15 16.13
C PHE A 493 19.25 -1.90 17.36
N ARG A 494 19.45 -3.20 17.21
CA ARG A 494 20.14 -4.03 18.20
C ARG A 494 20.98 -5.02 17.42
N GLU A 495 22.26 -5.13 17.73
CA GLU A 495 23.00 -6.31 17.29
C GLU A 495 22.27 -7.57 17.81
N PRO A 496 22.11 -8.63 16.99
CA PRO A 496 21.58 -9.88 17.49
C PRO A 496 22.53 -10.39 18.57
N GLY A 497 22.16 -10.14 19.83
CA GLY A 497 22.91 -10.66 20.95
C GLY A 497 22.96 -12.17 20.79
N THR A 498 24.18 -12.72 20.72
CA THR A 498 24.39 -14.13 21.04
C THR A 498 23.66 -14.40 22.34
N ALA A 499 22.69 -15.31 22.31
CA ALA A 499 21.95 -15.73 23.50
C ALA A 499 22.94 -15.92 24.66
N PRO A 500 22.65 -15.42 25.87
CA PRO A 500 23.55 -15.61 26.99
C PRO A 500 23.82 -17.11 27.13
N GLU A 501 25.09 -17.50 26.95
CA GLU A 501 25.53 -18.86 27.19
C GLU A 501 25.10 -19.21 28.63
N PRO A 502 24.41 -20.34 28.85
CA PRO A 502 23.94 -20.68 30.19
C PRO A 502 25.12 -20.66 31.14
N GLU A 503 25.02 -19.87 32.22
CA GLU A 503 26.10 -19.78 33.20
C GLU A 503 26.52 -21.20 33.62
N PRO A 504 27.82 -21.57 33.50
CA PRO A 504 28.31 -22.80 34.07
C PRO A 504 28.02 -22.76 35.57
N GLY A 505 27.21 -23.70 36.06
CA GLY A 505 26.96 -23.85 37.48
C GLY A 505 28.28 -23.89 38.28
N PRO A 506 28.27 -23.51 39.56
CA PRO A 506 29.49 -23.26 40.32
C PRO A 506 30.29 -24.56 40.52
N GLY A 507 31.27 -24.77 39.65
CA GLY A 507 32.37 -25.69 39.84
C GLY A 507 33.56 -24.95 40.44
N PRO A 508 34.32 -25.55 41.38
CA PRO A 508 35.47 -24.89 41.99
C PRO A 508 36.61 -24.71 40.95
N GLY A 509 37.09 -23.48 40.77
CA GLY A 509 38.20 -23.17 39.85
C GLY A 509 39.59 -23.52 40.40
N PRO A 510 40.69 -22.95 39.87
CA PRO A 510 41.02 -22.71 38.47
C PRO A 510 42.28 -23.50 38.07
N GLY A 511 42.43 -23.82 36.78
CA GLY A 511 43.71 -24.19 36.18
C GLY A 511 43.88 -23.40 34.87
N PRO A 512 45.09 -22.92 34.52
CA PRO A 512 45.29 -22.20 33.28
C PRO A 512 45.21 -23.20 32.12
N ILE A 513 44.14 -23.11 31.33
CA ILE A 513 44.03 -23.77 30.03
C ILE A 513 44.37 -22.69 28.98
N PRO A 514 45.21 -22.97 27.98
CA PRO A 514 45.48 -22.03 26.90
C PRO A 514 44.19 -21.72 26.13
N GLU A 515 44.00 -20.44 25.82
CA GLU A 515 42.93 -19.90 24.99
C GLU A 515 42.87 -20.66 23.64
N PRO A 516 41.74 -21.27 23.25
CA PRO A 516 41.60 -21.81 21.90
C PRO A 516 41.40 -20.65 20.92
N GLU A 517 42.17 -20.67 19.82
CA GLU A 517 41.99 -19.72 18.72
C GLU A 517 40.53 -19.75 18.21
N PRO A 518 39.91 -18.58 17.94
CA PRO A 518 38.59 -18.52 17.35
C PRO A 518 38.60 -19.20 15.97
N GLY A 519 37.75 -20.21 15.81
CA GLY A 519 37.44 -20.77 14.49
C GLY A 519 36.76 -19.73 13.60
N PRO A 520 36.90 -19.84 12.26
CA PRO A 520 36.39 -18.84 11.32
C PRO A 520 34.86 -18.93 11.26
N GLY A 521 34.18 -18.15 12.09
CA GLY A 521 32.81 -17.75 11.85
C GLY A 521 32.78 -16.85 10.62
N ALA A 522 31.86 -17.12 9.70
CA ALA A 522 31.68 -16.31 8.49
C ALA A 522 31.51 -14.83 8.87
N PRO A 523 32.21 -13.90 8.20
CA PRO A 523 32.06 -12.48 8.49
C PRO A 523 30.63 -12.08 8.18
N VAL A 524 29.90 -11.64 9.21
CA VAL A 524 28.83 -10.67 9.00
C VAL A 524 29.58 -9.43 8.50
N GLU A 525 29.34 -9.00 7.27
CA GLU A 525 29.87 -7.71 6.80
C GLU A 525 29.24 -6.62 7.68
N GLU A 526 29.94 -6.24 8.76
CA GLU A 526 29.68 -4.99 9.46
C GLU A 526 29.71 -3.87 8.42
N ILE A 527 28.58 -3.20 8.24
CA ILE A 527 28.55 -1.95 7.47
C ILE A 527 29.12 -0.88 8.41
N PRO A 528 30.33 -0.34 8.14
CA PRO A 528 30.99 0.55 9.08
C PRO A 528 30.11 1.77 9.37
N GLY A 529 29.79 2.00 10.65
CA GLY A 529 29.11 3.20 11.13
C GLY A 529 27.65 3.03 11.58
N MET A 530 26.98 1.90 11.31
CA MET A 530 25.65 1.64 11.88
C MET A 530 25.68 1.67 13.42
N PRO A 531 24.66 2.24 14.10
CA PRO A 531 24.56 2.12 15.56
C PRO A 531 24.36 0.65 15.94
N GLU A 532 25.14 0.17 16.91
CA GLU A 532 24.96 -1.16 17.52
C GLU A 532 23.65 -1.22 18.33
N GLU A 533 23.32 -0.12 19.01
CA GLU A 533 22.07 0.06 19.77
C GLU A 533 21.47 1.46 19.55
N GLY A 534 20.14 1.54 19.61
CA GLY A 534 19.40 2.80 19.66
C GLY A 534 18.28 2.92 18.62
N PRO A 535 17.60 4.07 18.55
CA PRO A 535 16.44 4.25 17.69
C PRO A 535 16.81 4.17 16.20
N ARG A 536 15.95 3.53 15.42
CA ARG A 536 16.01 3.51 13.97
C ARG A 536 15.26 4.70 13.40
N TYR A 537 16.00 5.72 12.95
CA TYR A 537 15.42 6.89 12.31
C TYR A 537 15.18 6.70 10.82
N GLN A 538 14.18 7.39 10.29
CA GLN A 538 13.91 7.37 8.85
C GLN A 538 14.99 8.16 8.05
N PRO A 539 15.21 7.87 6.75
CA PRO A 539 16.30 8.46 5.97
C PRO A 539 16.21 9.98 5.75
N GLY A 540 15.05 10.60 5.97
CA GLY A 540 14.90 12.06 5.92
C GLY A 540 15.54 12.78 7.12
N ILE A 541 15.66 12.13 8.29
CA ILE A 541 16.13 12.78 9.52
C ILE A 541 17.55 13.36 9.39
N PRO A 542 18.56 12.65 8.86
CA PRO A 542 19.88 13.21 8.61
C PRO A 542 19.84 14.52 7.82
N LEU A 543 18.96 14.60 6.81
CA LEU A 543 18.82 15.78 5.95
C LEU A 543 18.20 16.94 6.72
N PHE A 544 17.12 16.67 7.45
CA PHE A 544 16.43 17.70 8.22
C PHE A 544 17.33 18.23 9.35
N GLU A 545 18.05 17.36 10.05
CA GLU A 545 19.01 17.72 11.10
C GLU A 545 20.10 18.66 10.58
N GLN A 546 20.63 18.40 9.38
CA GLN A 546 21.74 19.18 8.80
C GLN A 546 21.28 20.43 8.03
N TYR A 547 20.00 20.54 7.70
CA TYR A 547 19.47 21.63 6.87
C TYR A 547 19.77 23.04 7.40
N PRO A 548 19.61 23.36 8.71
CA PRO A 548 19.98 24.67 9.24
C PRO A 548 21.46 25.02 9.04
N GLN A 549 22.36 24.03 9.12
CA GLN A 549 23.80 24.24 8.91
C GLN A 549 24.11 24.61 7.45
N VAL A 550 23.31 24.12 6.50
CA VAL A 550 23.39 24.53 5.09
C VAL A 550 23.01 25.99 4.94
N LEU A 551 21.89 26.40 5.53
CA LEU A 551 21.46 27.80 5.51
C LEU A 551 22.49 28.73 6.16
N ALA A 552 23.04 28.32 7.30
CA ALA A 552 24.04 29.07 8.06
C ALA A 552 25.32 29.33 7.23
N SER A 553 25.74 28.39 6.38
CA SER A 553 26.91 28.55 5.50
C SER A 553 26.79 29.71 4.50
N LEU A 554 25.57 29.99 4.03
CA LEU A 554 25.27 31.14 3.18
C LEU A 554 25.11 32.44 3.99
N ASN A 555 24.61 32.34 5.23
CA ASN A 555 24.38 33.46 6.15
C ASN A 555 25.63 33.93 6.92
N THR A 556 26.79 33.86 6.29
CA THR A 556 28.07 34.32 6.84
C THR A 556 28.36 35.78 6.47
N VAL A 557 28.99 36.51 7.39
CA VAL A 557 29.48 37.89 7.19
C VAL A 557 31.01 37.93 7.16
N PRO A 558 31.62 38.58 6.15
CA PRO A 558 33.08 38.61 6.00
C PRO A 558 33.76 39.52 7.02
N THR A 559 35.07 39.39 7.15
CA THR A 559 35.90 40.41 7.80
C THR A 559 35.95 41.70 6.98
N LEU A 560 36.31 42.83 7.58
CA LEU A 560 36.50 44.09 6.84
C LEU A 560 37.49 43.90 5.67
N GLN A 561 38.59 43.19 5.90
CA GLN A 561 39.62 42.96 4.90
C GLN A 561 39.14 42.07 3.73
N GLN A 562 38.31 41.07 4.02
CA GLN A 562 37.69 40.23 2.98
C GLN A 562 36.57 40.96 2.22
N ARG A 563 35.95 41.99 2.80
CA ARG A 563 34.89 42.77 2.15
C ARG A 563 35.44 43.77 1.15
N ILE A 564 36.53 44.46 1.48
CA ILE A 564 37.00 45.62 0.71
C ILE A 564 38.49 45.57 0.32
N GLY A 565 39.22 44.52 0.72
CA GLY A 565 40.67 44.41 0.54
C GLY A 565 41.45 45.20 1.59
N ASN A 566 42.56 45.83 1.20
CA ASN A 566 43.42 46.56 2.14
C ASN A 566 42.67 47.67 2.91
N ARG A 567 42.88 47.71 4.24
CA ARG A 567 42.21 48.58 5.22
C ARG A 567 42.85 49.97 5.34
N PHE A 568 44.18 50.04 5.24
CA PHE A 568 44.98 51.26 5.37
C PHE A 568 46.16 51.23 4.36
N TRP A 569 46.46 52.34 3.70
CA TRP A 569 47.62 52.45 2.78
C TRP A 569 48.74 53.32 3.37
N ARG A 570 50.00 52.95 3.10
CA ARG A 570 51.22 53.49 3.73
C ARG A 570 51.70 54.88 3.25
N THR A 571 50.81 55.81 2.94
CA THR A 571 51.20 57.23 2.69
C THR A 571 50.39 58.20 3.55
N ASP A 572 51.07 58.82 4.52
CA ASP A 572 50.69 59.97 5.36
C ASP A 572 49.42 59.90 6.22
N GLY A 573 48.95 58.71 6.64
CA GLY A 573 47.72 58.65 7.44
C GLY A 573 46.49 59.29 6.75
N GLN A 574 46.60 59.58 5.45
CA GLN A 574 45.52 60.10 4.65
C GLN A 574 44.78 58.93 4.01
N LEU A 575 43.62 58.66 4.60
CA LEU A 575 42.42 58.10 3.99
C LEU A 575 42.23 58.56 2.52
N PRO A 576 41.44 57.85 1.68
CA PRO A 576 41.23 58.14 0.25
C PRO A 576 41.11 59.65 -0.06
N ALA A 577 41.71 60.11 -1.17
CA ALA A 577 41.89 61.53 -1.47
C ALA A 577 40.58 62.31 -1.38
N ALA A 578 40.65 63.60 -0.99
CA ALA A 578 39.51 64.47 -0.67
C ALA A 578 38.38 64.62 -1.73
N GLY A 579 38.53 64.01 -2.91
CA GLY A 579 37.52 63.96 -3.98
C GLY A 579 36.72 62.67 -4.09
N GLU A 580 37.15 61.57 -3.45
CA GLU A 580 36.50 60.25 -3.60
C GLU A 580 35.35 60.10 -2.60
N LYS A 581 34.11 60.23 -3.10
CA LYS A 581 32.90 60.18 -2.26
C LYS A 581 32.19 58.84 -2.31
N TYR A 582 32.36 58.09 -3.40
CA TYR A 582 31.64 56.86 -3.68
C TYR A 582 32.58 55.75 -4.12
N GLY A 583 32.37 54.53 -3.60
CA GLY A 583 33.10 53.34 -3.99
C GLY A 583 32.15 52.19 -4.30
N GLY A 584 32.21 51.65 -5.51
CA GLY A 584 31.48 50.44 -5.89
C GLY A 584 32.40 49.22 -5.83
N TRP A 585 31.90 48.09 -5.36
CA TRP A 585 32.66 46.84 -5.32
C TRP A 585 31.78 45.64 -5.67
N ALA A 586 32.44 44.60 -6.19
CA ALA A 586 31.86 43.29 -6.40
C ALA A 586 32.86 42.23 -5.96
N ARG A 587 32.41 41.16 -5.32
CA ARG A 587 33.25 40.03 -4.93
C ARG A 587 32.51 38.71 -5.12
N ILE A 588 33.25 37.69 -5.52
CA ILE A 588 32.76 36.31 -5.55
C ILE A 588 33.62 35.48 -4.58
N GLN A 589 32.96 34.72 -3.72
CA GLN A 589 33.58 33.74 -2.84
C GLN A 589 33.17 32.34 -3.25
N GLY A 590 34.09 31.39 -3.08
CA GLY A 590 33.82 29.96 -3.19
C GLY A 590 34.50 29.22 -2.06
N SER A 591 33.86 28.19 -1.55
CA SER A 591 34.46 27.30 -0.56
C SER A 591 33.91 25.89 -0.69
N THR A 592 34.76 24.94 -0.35
CA THR A 592 34.36 23.57 -0.07
C THR A 592 34.66 23.27 1.40
N SER A 593 33.84 22.47 2.06
CA SER A 593 34.06 22.07 3.44
C SER A 593 33.51 20.69 3.73
N SER A 594 34.24 19.93 4.53
CA SER A 594 33.82 18.65 5.09
C SER A 594 33.63 18.81 6.59
N MET A 595 32.47 18.37 7.09
CA MET A 595 32.04 18.53 8.48
C MET A 595 31.54 17.20 9.05
N ASN A 596 32.16 16.78 10.15
CA ASN A 596 31.71 15.71 11.04
C ASN A 596 31.34 16.34 12.40
N PRO A 597 30.06 16.72 12.60
CA PRO A 597 29.62 17.47 13.77
C PRO A 597 30.00 16.78 15.08
N ALA A 598 30.47 17.56 16.06
CA ALA A 598 30.81 17.10 17.41
C ALA A 598 29.59 16.51 18.16
N GLN A 599 28.38 16.92 17.77
CA GLN A 599 27.12 16.32 18.21
C GLN A 599 26.21 16.13 17.00
N SER A 600 25.73 14.90 16.81
CA SER A 600 24.68 14.56 15.86
C SER A 600 23.87 13.37 16.37
N ALA A 601 22.55 13.48 16.34
CA ALA A 601 21.65 12.39 16.73
C ALA A 601 21.65 11.26 15.69
N THR A 602 21.89 11.60 14.42
CA THR A 602 21.94 10.66 13.31
C THR A 602 23.35 10.27 12.87
N LYS A 603 24.40 10.65 13.62
CA LYS A 603 25.81 10.46 13.23
C LYS A 603 26.06 10.97 11.79
N SER A 604 25.45 12.09 11.43
CA SER A 604 25.54 12.66 10.08
C SER A 604 26.92 13.26 9.83
N SER A 605 27.43 13.09 8.62
CA SER A 605 28.50 13.89 8.03
C SER A 605 27.95 14.74 6.88
N ARG A 606 28.66 15.83 6.57
CA ARG A 606 28.21 16.80 5.58
C ARG A 606 29.37 17.40 4.81
N ASP A 607 29.30 17.29 3.48
CA ASP A 607 30.17 18.02 2.56
C ASP A 607 29.39 19.17 1.91
N ILE A 608 29.97 20.37 1.85
CA ILE A 608 29.36 21.56 1.26
C ILE A 608 30.24 22.11 0.16
N ASP A 609 29.62 22.40 -0.98
CA ASP A 609 30.18 23.32 -1.97
C ASP A 609 29.31 24.58 -2.05
N LEU A 610 29.97 25.73 -1.91
CA LEU A 610 29.35 27.04 -1.82
C LEU A 610 29.97 27.97 -2.84
N TRP A 611 29.14 28.79 -3.48
CA TRP A 611 29.58 30.06 -4.05
C TRP A 611 28.62 31.20 -3.70
N LYS A 612 29.16 32.40 -3.51
CA LYS A 612 28.37 33.60 -3.22
C LYS A 612 28.96 34.83 -3.92
N LEU A 613 28.14 35.49 -4.71
CA LEU A 613 28.39 36.80 -5.30
C LEU A 613 27.84 37.89 -4.38
N GLN A 614 28.63 38.94 -4.16
CA GLN A 614 28.19 40.15 -3.48
C GLN A 614 28.59 41.38 -4.27
N THR A 615 27.69 42.37 -4.29
CA THR A 615 27.94 43.67 -4.91
C THR A 615 27.51 44.76 -3.94
N GLY A 616 28.28 45.83 -3.82
CA GLY A 616 28.01 46.87 -2.85
C GLY A 616 28.50 48.24 -3.26
N ILE A 617 27.96 49.24 -2.58
CA ILE A 617 28.34 50.64 -2.70
C ILE A 617 28.61 51.16 -1.31
N ASP A 618 29.77 51.79 -1.16
CA ASP A 618 30.23 52.43 0.06
C ASP A 618 30.32 53.96 -0.17
N VAL A 619 29.96 54.73 0.85
CA VAL A 619 29.95 56.19 0.85
C VAL A 619 30.71 56.70 2.06
N VAL A 620 31.60 57.67 1.84
CA VAL A 620 32.24 58.40 2.93
C VAL A 620 31.22 59.35 3.57
N ALA A 621 30.61 58.91 4.67
CA ALA A 621 29.55 59.64 5.36
C ALA A 621 30.08 60.88 6.08
N ASN A 622 31.27 60.77 6.69
CA ASN A 622 31.91 61.89 7.36
C ASN A 622 33.43 61.71 7.38
N ARG A 623 34.17 62.82 7.32
CA ARG A 623 35.62 62.87 7.53
C ARG A 623 35.97 64.07 8.39
N ARG A 624 36.76 63.84 9.43
CA ARG A 624 37.22 64.90 10.33
C ARG A 624 38.62 65.39 9.93
N PRO A 625 39.00 66.62 10.33
CA PRO A 625 40.33 67.17 10.07
C PRO A 625 41.47 66.35 10.66
N ASP A 626 41.20 65.57 11.71
CA ASP A 626 42.17 64.67 12.36
C ASP A 626 42.48 63.41 11.52
N GLY A 627 41.83 63.23 10.38
CA GLY A 627 42.03 62.05 9.53
C GLY A 627 41.20 60.84 9.95
N SER A 628 40.22 60.98 10.86
CA SER A 628 39.22 59.95 11.10
C SER A 628 38.08 60.00 10.06
N MET A 629 37.53 58.84 9.72
CA MET A 629 36.48 58.70 8.71
C MET A 629 35.42 57.68 9.06
N LEU A 630 34.20 57.98 8.67
CA LEU A 630 33.05 57.09 8.73
C LEU A 630 32.63 56.74 7.30
N VAL A 631 32.54 55.45 7.02
CA VAL A 631 32.05 54.88 5.76
C VAL A 631 30.77 54.12 6.04
N ALA A 632 29.73 54.37 5.26
CA ALA A 632 28.50 53.60 5.30
C ALA A 632 28.28 52.94 3.94
N GLY A 633 27.81 51.70 3.93
CA GLY A 633 27.61 50.98 2.69
C GLY A 633 26.39 50.06 2.71
N VAL A 634 25.91 49.73 1.52
CA VAL A 634 24.86 48.75 1.29
C VAL A 634 25.35 47.73 0.27
N ASN A 635 24.88 46.49 0.39
CA ASN A 635 25.23 45.42 -0.54
C ASN A 635 24.05 44.49 -0.84
N LEU A 636 24.13 43.85 -1.99
CA LEU A 636 23.27 42.76 -2.42
C LEU A 636 24.10 41.48 -2.50
N SER A 637 23.53 40.36 -2.07
CA SER A 637 24.15 39.05 -2.13
C SER A 637 23.27 38.07 -2.91
N HIS A 638 23.91 37.17 -3.65
CA HIS A 638 23.27 36.01 -4.25
C HIS A 638 24.25 34.85 -4.26
N GLY A 639 23.82 33.65 -3.89
CA GLY A 639 24.68 32.48 -3.85
C GLY A 639 23.92 31.18 -3.78
N ASN A 640 24.66 30.08 -3.87
CA ASN A 640 24.15 28.74 -3.76
C ASN A 640 25.07 27.90 -2.88
N ALA A 641 24.46 27.02 -2.09
CA ALA A 641 25.13 25.98 -1.34
C ALA A 641 24.50 24.64 -1.70
N SER A 642 25.33 23.71 -2.16
CA SER A 642 24.97 22.31 -2.41
C SER A 642 25.64 21.47 -1.34
N ALA A 643 24.88 20.67 -0.62
CA ALA A 643 25.40 19.82 0.44
C ALA A 643 25.03 18.35 0.24
N ASP A 644 26.03 17.49 0.28
CA ASP A 644 25.85 16.05 0.33
C ASP A 644 25.91 15.58 1.79
N ILE A 645 24.85 14.89 2.21
CA ILE A 645 24.69 14.39 3.58
C ILE A 645 24.83 12.87 3.56
N ALA A 646 25.64 12.35 4.47
CA ALA A 646 25.76 10.92 4.68
C ALA A 646 25.54 10.57 6.15
N SER A 647 24.79 9.52 6.40
CA SER A 647 24.51 8.99 7.72
C SER A 647 24.24 7.49 7.60
N PRO A 648 24.46 6.70 8.66
CA PRO A 648 24.03 5.30 8.69
C PRO A 648 22.51 5.13 8.48
N TYR A 649 21.72 6.14 8.81
CA TYR A 649 20.26 6.11 8.64
C TYR A 649 19.80 6.49 7.22
N GLY A 650 20.67 7.13 6.42
CA GLY A 650 20.34 7.53 5.07
C GLY A 650 21.30 8.55 4.47
N ARG A 651 21.20 8.73 3.15
CA ARG A 651 21.99 9.70 2.39
C ARG A 651 21.09 10.55 1.52
N GLY A 652 21.53 11.77 1.27
CA GLY A 652 20.76 12.70 0.46
C GLY A 652 21.51 13.97 0.17
N LYS A 653 20.79 14.91 -0.43
CA LYS A 653 21.34 16.17 -0.90
C LYS A 653 20.41 17.32 -0.52
N ILE A 654 21.01 18.45 -0.16
CA ILE A 654 20.33 19.71 0.10
C ILE A 654 20.92 20.76 -0.82
N ASP A 655 20.12 21.26 -1.74
CA ASP A 655 20.48 22.37 -2.63
C ASP A 655 19.74 23.61 -2.15
N THR A 656 20.47 24.69 -1.86
CA THR A 656 19.88 25.94 -1.38
C THR A 656 20.40 27.12 -2.18
N THR A 657 19.49 27.95 -2.67
CA THR A 657 19.82 29.28 -3.18
C THR A 657 19.53 30.32 -2.11
N GLY A 658 20.38 31.35 -2.03
CA GLY A 658 20.24 32.43 -1.07
C GLY A 658 20.39 33.79 -1.74
N THR A 659 19.44 34.69 -1.52
CA THR A 659 19.52 36.09 -1.97
C THR A 659 19.40 36.99 -0.75
N GLY A 660 20.15 38.08 -0.69
CA GLY A 660 20.15 38.92 0.50
C GLY A 660 20.54 40.37 0.27
N VAL A 661 20.35 41.13 1.34
CA VAL A 661 20.71 42.54 1.44
C VAL A 661 21.57 42.73 2.68
N GLY A 662 22.53 43.62 2.61
CA GLY A 662 23.38 43.94 3.74
C GLY A 662 23.66 45.43 3.86
N ALA A 663 24.00 45.84 5.07
CA ALA A 663 24.45 47.18 5.40
C ALA A 663 25.74 47.10 6.21
N ASN A 664 26.60 48.09 6.05
CA ASN A 664 27.83 48.19 6.81
C ASN A 664 28.09 49.63 7.28
N LEU A 665 28.78 49.75 8.40
CA LEU A 665 29.23 51.02 8.96
C LEU A 665 30.65 50.84 9.50
N THR A 666 31.62 51.47 8.85
CA THR A 666 33.04 51.35 9.20
C THR A 666 33.59 52.68 9.66
N TRP A 667 34.14 52.70 10.87
CA TRP A 667 34.88 53.83 11.41
C TRP A 667 36.38 53.57 11.37
N TYR A 668 37.12 54.47 10.75
CA TYR A 668 38.58 54.49 10.72
C TYR A 668 39.09 55.62 11.62
N GLY A 669 39.93 55.28 12.59
CA GLY A 669 40.62 56.23 13.47
C GLY A 669 41.94 56.73 12.87
N ALA A 670 42.38 57.90 13.33
CA ALA A 670 43.61 58.55 12.87
C ALA A 670 44.90 57.77 13.21
N SER A 671 44.85 56.89 14.21
CA SER A 671 46.00 56.14 14.75
C SER A 671 46.08 54.68 14.29
N GLY A 672 45.32 54.28 13.26
CA GLY A 672 45.32 52.90 12.75
C GLY A 672 44.32 51.95 13.42
N PHE A 673 43.54 52.43 14.40
CA PHE A 673 42.38 51.71 14.93
C PHE A 673 41.20 51.74 13.95
N TYR A 674 40.41 50.67 13.87
CA TYR A 674 39.13 50.67 13.18
C TYR A 674 38.07 49.87 13.93
N MET A 675 36.81 50.19 13.62
CA MET A 675 35.63 49.43 14.01
C MET A 675 34.73 49.26 12.80
N ASP A 676 34.24 48.05 12.55
CA ASP A 676 33.37 47.71 11.43
C ASP A 676 32.11 47.01 11.96
N GLY A 677 30.96 47.57 11.66
CA GLY A 677 29.66 46.95 11.90
C GLY A 677 29.07 46.44 10.60
N GLN A 678 28.54 45.21 10.60
CA GLN A 678 27.84 44.62 9.46
C GLN A 678 26.50 44.04 9.91
N LEU A 679 25.49 44.20 9.05
CA LEU A 679 24.18 43.58 9.13
C LEU A 679 23.89 42.94 7.78
N GLN A 680 23.43 41.69 7.79
CA GLN A 680 23.00 40.97 6.60
C GLN A 680 21.65 40.30 6.87
N ALA A 681 20.75 40.38 5.90
CA ALA A 681 19.53 39.60 5.84
C ALA A 681 19.53 38.76 4.55
N MET A 682 19.17 37.49 4.66
CA MET A 682 19.13 36.51 3.58
C MET A 682 17.74 35.87 3.50
N TRP A 683 17.30 35.52 2.30
CA TRP A 683 16.15 34.69 2.01
C TRP A 683 16.63 33.47 1.22
N PHE A 684 16.12 32.30 1.60
CA PHE A 684 16.53 31.01 1.09
C PHE A 684 15.39 30.32 0.36
N ASP A 685 15.73 29.56 -0.67
CA ASP A 685 14.87 28.60 -1.35
C ASP A 685 15.66 27.30 -1.49
N SER A 686 15.10 26.20 -0.97
CA SER A 686 15.82 24.94 -0.79
C SER A 686 15.05 23.73 -1.29
N ASP A 687 15.76 22.83 -1.96
CA ASP A 687 15.31 21.50 -2.31
C ASP A 687 16.06 20.46 -1.46
N ILE A 688 15.33 19.51 -0.88
CA ILE A 688 15.87 18.42 -0.05
C ILE A 688 15.49 17.10 -0.69
N SER A 689 16.47 16.25 -0.98
CA SER A 689 16.27 14.96 -1.64
C SER A 689 16.95 13.81 -0.92
N SER A 690 16.21 12.70 -0.74
CA SER A 690 16.71 11.46 -0.14
C SER A 690 17.09 10.47 -1.22
N ARG A 691 18.38 10.15 -1.30
CA ARG A 691 18.89 9.12 -2.22
C ARG A 691 18.52 7.72 -1.74
N THR A 692 18.45 7.50 -0.43
CA THR A 692 18.09 6.20 0.17
C THR A 692 16.61 5.85 -0.06
N ILE A 693 15.71 6.84 -0.03
CA ILE A 693 14.28 6.63 -0.37
C ILE A 693 14.07 6.71 -1.89
N GLY A 694 14.92 7.45 -2.61
CA GLY A 694 14.85 7.63 -4.06
C GLY A 694 13.82 8.69 -4.49
N ARG A 695 13.62 9.74 -3.67
CA ARG A 695 12.70 10.84 -3.97
C ARG A 695 13.09 12.15 -3.27
N ASP A 696 12.40 13.21 -3.65
CA ASP A 696 12.45 14.50 -2.98
C ASP A 696 11.62 14.47 -1.68
N GLU A 697 12.18 15.01 -0.59
CA GLU A 697 11.51 15.17 0.69
C GLU A 697 10.70 16.47 0.72
N VAL A 698 11.26 17.55 0.17
CA VAL A 698 10.58 18.83 -0.03
C VAL A 698 11.25 19.60 -1.17
N LYS A 699 10.46 20.40 -1.91
CA LYS A 699 10.95 21.33 -2.94
C LYS A 699 10.52 22.75 -2.67
N GLY A 700 11.41 23.69 -2.96
CA GLY A 700 11.17 25.13 -2.81
C GLY A 700 10.80 25.52 -1.38
N ASN A 701 11.44 24.90 -0.39
CA ASN A 701 11.22 25.25 1.01
C ASN A 701 11.87 26.60 1.30
N ASN A 702 11.08 27.58 1.74
CA ASN A 702 11.59 28.91 2.01
C ASN A 702 12.28 28.97 3.37
N GLY A 703 13.25 29.87 3.50
CA GLY A 703 13.82 30.24 4.78
C GLY A 703 14.37 31.65 4.79
N ASN A 704 14.85 32.07 5.95
CA ASN A 704 15.47 33.38 6.12
C ASN A 704 16.62 33.34 7.13
N GLY A 705 17.50 34.32 7.05
CA GLY A 705 18.60 34.45 7.98
C GLY A 705 18.96 35.90 8.25
N VAL A 706 19.42 36.18 9.47
CA VAL A 706 19.96 37.48 9.85
C VAL A 706 21.30 37.29 10.53
N ALA A 707 22.32 38.03 10.09
CA ALA A 707 23.64 38.04 10.70
C ALA A 707 24.06 39.46 11.04
N ILE A 708 24.57 39.65 12.26
CA ILE A 708 25.12 40.91 12.76
C ILE A 708 26.54 40.66 13.22
N SER A 709 27.45 41.55 12.83
CA SER A 709 28.83 41.48 13.29
C SER A 709 29.39 42.84 13.68
N VAL A 710 30.26 42.81 14.68
CA VAL A 710 31.14 43.90 15.05
C VAL A 710 32.57 43.39 15.02
N GLU A 711 33.41 44.01 14.21
CA GLU A 711 34.85 43.77 14.13
C GLU A 711 35.62 45.02 14.61
N THR A 712 36.71 44.81 15.34
CA THR A 712 37.69 45.85 15.67
C THR A 712 39.10 45.40 15.33
N GLY A 713 39.99 46.34 15.04
CA GLY A 713 41.39 46.03 14.85
C GLY A 713 42.28 47.26 14.98
N TYR A 714 43.57 47.03 15.16
CA TYR A 714 44.55 48.10 15.35
C TYR A 714 45.81 47.84 14.55
N ARG A 715 46.10 48.70 13.57
CA ARG A 715 47.28 48.62 12.72
C ARG A 715 48.50 49.20 13.42
N TYR A 716 49.56 48.40 13.54
CA TYR A 716 50.84 48.79 14.08
C TYR A 716 51.95 48.68 13.01
N ASP A 717 52.57 49.78 12.61
CA ASP A 717 53.70 49.76 11.67
C ASP A 717 54.96 49.25 12.38
N ILE A 718 55.64 48.27 11.78
CA ILE A 718 56.87 47.67 12.32
C ILE A 718 58.10 47.97 11.45
N GLY A 719 57.96 48.86 10.46
CA GLY A 719 59.03 49.36 9.61
C GLY A 719 59.25 48.56 8.31
N LYS A 720 60.01 49.14 7.37
CA LYS A 720 60.46 48.50 6.12
C LYS A 720 59.36 47.86 5.25
N GLY A 721 58.17 48.45 5.23
CA GLY A 721 57.03 47.94 4.47
C GLY A 721 56.09 47.07 5.28
N PHE A 722 56.49 46.65 6.49
CA PHE A 722 55.75 45.69 7.29
C PHE A 722 54.90 46.34 8.38
N SER A 723 53.85 45.62 8.75
CA SER A 723 52.90 46.04 9.76
C SER A 723 52.12 44.85 10.31
N LEU A 724 51.70 44.95 11.57
CA LEU A 724 50.94 43.92 12.27
C LEU A 724 49.56 44.47 12.62
N THR A 725 48.50 43.69 12.42
CA THR A 725 47.14 44.10 12.75
C THR A 725 46.39 43.03 13.54
N PRO A 726 46.44 43.06 14.89
CA PRO A 726 45.51 42.32 15.73
C PRO A 726 44.06 42.74 15.50
N GLN A 727 43.16 41.78 15.54
CA GLN A 727 41.74 41.92 15.21
C GLN A 727 40.88 41.05 16.13
N ALA A 728 39.69 41.53 16.44
CA ALA A 728 38.66 40.76 17.13
C ALA A 728 37.31 41.00 16.45
N GLN A 729 36.49 39.97 16.36
CA GLN A 729 35.16 40.07 15.77
C GLN A 729 34.17 39.21 16.56
N LEU A 730 32.97 39.73 16.77
CA LEU A 730 31.84 39.00 17.32
C LEU A 730 30.75 38.95 16.25
N ILE A 731 30.16 37.77 16.05
CA ILE A 731 29.14 37.52 15.03
C ILE A 731 27.97 36.81 15.71
N ARG A 732 26.77 37.39 15.62
CA ARG A 732 25.53 36.69 15.95
C ARG A 732 24.80 36.39 14.65
N SER A 733 24.48 35.13 14.41
CA SER A 733 23.71 34.68 13.24
C SER A 733 22.49 33.90 13.69
N ARG A 734 21.39 34.03 12.96
CA ARG A 734 20.20 33.21 13.11
C ARG A 734 19.72 32.80 11.73
N VAL A 735 19.31 31.55 11.58
CA VAL A 735 18.60 31.04 10.41
C VAL A 735 17.26 30.43 10.84
N ASP A 736 16.31 30.44 9.92
CA ASP A 736 15.01 29.80 10.08
C ASP A 736 14.49 29.30 8.72
N PHE A 737 13.57 28.34 8.75
CA PHE A 737 12.92 27.80 7.56
C PHE A 737 11.43 27.53 7.82
N ASP A 738 10.62 27.63 6.76
CA ASP A 738 9.19 27.34 6.82
C ASP A 738 8.96 25.87 7.23
N SER A 739 8.09 25.62 8.20
CA SER A 739 7.75 24.25 8.58
C SER A 739 7.06 23.53 7.42
N PHE A 740 7.47 22.30 7.13
CA PHE A 740 6.89 21.49 6.06
C PHE A 740 6.43 20.13 6.60
N THR A 741 5.76 19.37 5.74
CA THR A 741 5.39 17.96 6.00
C THR A 741 6.08 17.11 4.95
N ASP A 742 6.80 16.09 5.40
CA ASP A 742 7.49 15.17 4.52
C ASP A 742 6.50 14.27 3.74
N PRO A 743 6.96 13.46 2.76
CA PRO A 743 6.10 12.59 1.96
C PRO A 743 5.39 11.49 2.77
N PHE A 744 5.79 11.26 4.02
CA PHE A 744 5.27 10.24 4.93
C PHE A 744 4.38 10.83 6.05
N GLY A 745 4.13 12.14 6.00
CA GLY A 745 3.23 12.84 6.94
C GLY A 745 3.90 13.39 8.20
N ALA A 746 5.23 13.31 8.33
CA ALA A 746 5.94 13.87 9.47
C ALA A 746 6.09 15.39 9.33
N LYS A 747 5.66 16.13 10.37
CA LYS A 747 5.86 17.58 10.42
C LYS A 747 7.29 17.92 10.84
N VAL A 748 7.97 18.74 10.04
CA VAL A 748 9.34 19.21 10.25
C VAL A 748 9.34 20.70 10.55
N ARG A 749 10.07 21.14 11.58
CA ARG A 749 10.23 22.56 11.93
C ARG A 749 11.57 22.81 12.63
N LEU A 750 12.11 24.02 12.49
CA LEU A 750 13.28 24.46 13.24
C LEU A 750 12.85 25.01 14.61
N ASP A 751 13.44 24.50 15.69
CA ASP A 751 13.25 25.01 17.05
C ASP A 751 14.34 26.01 17.44
N ASP A 752 15.58 25.75 17.03
CA ASP A 752 16.73 26.62 17.31
C ASP A 752 17.70 26.64 16.13
N GLY A 753 18.07 27.85 15.70
CA GLY A 753 18.98 28.14 14.61
C GLY A 753 19.95 29.28 14.93
N ASP A 754 20.15 29.59 16.22
CA ASP A 754 21.03 30.67 16.69
C ASP A 754 22.50 30.24 16.77
N SER A 755 23.40 31.13 16.35
CA SER A 755 24.86 31.01 16.48
C SER A 755 25.46 32.29 17.04
N LEU A 756 26.49 32.15 17.87
CA LEU A 756 27.31 33.24 18.38
C LEU A 756 28.78 32.85 18.25
N THR A 757 29.45 33.41 17.25
CA THR A 757 30.85 33.13 16.96
C THR A 757 31.73 34.32 17.36
N GLY A 758 32.78 34.04 18.14
CA GLY A 758 33.88 34.98 18.37
C GLY A 758 35.07 34.64 17.49
N ARG A 759 35.77 35.65 16.97
CA ARG A 759 36.99 35.50 16.18
C ARG A 759 38.08 36.38 16.77
N LEU A 760 39.28 35.82 16.93
CA LEU A 760 40.51 36.54 17.23
C LEU A 760 41.51 36.31 16.10
N GLY A 761 42.07 37.37 15.54
CA GLY A 761 42.96 37.27 14.38
C GLY A 761 44.17 38.18 14.47
N VAL A 762 45.25 37.80 13.79
CA VAL A 762 46.44 38.64 13.60
C VAL A 762 46.89 38.57 12.15
N SER A 763 47.03 39.72 11.50
CA SER A 763 47.59 39.80 10.14
C SER A 763 48.98 40.41 10.16
N LEU A 764 49.86 39.86 9.34
CA LEU A 764 51.14 40.45 8.95
C LEU A 764 50.99 40.98 7.52
N ASP A 765 51.09 42.29 7.38
CA ASP A 765 50.82 43.01 6.14
C ASP A 765 52.14 43.63 5.61
N TYR A 766 52.39 43.48 4.30
CA TYR A 766 53.54 44.04 3.59
C TYR A 766 53.11 44.93 2.42
N GLU A 767 53.61 46.17 2.43
CA GLU A 767 53.42 47.19 1.40
C GLU A 767 54.80 47.67 0.89
N PRO A 768 55.22 47.29 -0.34
CA PRO A 768 56.52 47.67 -0.88
C PRO A 768 56.62 49.18 -1.14
N GLU A 769 57.78 49.77 -0.85
CA GLU A 769 58.10 51.16 -1.20
C GLU A 769 58.26 51.30 -2.71
N TYR A 770 57.58 52.30 -3.31
CA TYR A 770 57.60 52.52 -4.75
C TYR A 770 58.54 53.67 -5.13
N SER A 771 59.51 53.39 -6.01
CA SER A 771 60.36 54.37 -6.68
C SER A 771 60.08 54.34 -8.19
N GLY A 772 59.20 55.25 -8.67
CA GLY A 772 58.84 55.32 -10.09
C GLY A 772 58.38 56.71 -10.52
N ALA A 773 58.65 57.06 -11.79
CA ALA A 773 58.38 58.39 -12.36
C ALA A 773 56.89 58.77 -12.31
N LYS A 774 56.63 60.05 -11.99
CA LYS A 774 55.29 60.65 -11.80
C LYS A 774 54.35 60.32 -12.97
N GLY A 775 53.26 59.59 -12.69
CA GLY A 775 52.08 59.54 -13.58
C GLY A 775 51.23 58.27 -13.52
N ALA A 776 51.81 57.10 -13.24
CA ALA A 776 51.13 55.80 -13.45
C ALA A 776 51.28 54.78 -12.30
N ALA A 777 51.55 55.21 -11.07
CA ALA A 777 51.91 54.29 -9.99
C ALA A 777 50.71 53.47 -9.49
N GLY A 778 50.77 52.15 -9.67
CA GLY A 778 49.93 51.18 -8.95
C GLY A 778 50.44 50.94 -7.52
N ARG A 779 49.59 50.44 -6.63
CA ARG A 779 49.93 50.09 -5.23
C ARG A 779 49.66 48.62 -4.98
N THR A 780 50.58 47.95 -4.29
CA THR A 780 50.46 46.53 -3.94
C THR A 780 50.45 46.38 -2.42
N HIS A 781 49.60 45.49 -1.93
CA HIS A 781 49.56 45.04 -0.54
C HIS A 781 49.41 43.53 -0.55
N VAL A 782 50.18 42.83 0.28
CA VAL A 782 50.09 41.39 0.51
C VAL A 782 50.08 41.11 2.00
N TYR A 783 49.33 40.11 2.42
CA TYR A 783 49.21 39.76 3.82
C TYR A 783 49.11 38.26 4.04
N ALA A 784 49.57 37.83 5.22
CA ALA A 784 49.25 36.55 5.81
C ALA A 784 48.42 36.80 7.09
N ILE A 785 47.45 35.94 7.37
CA ILE A 785 46.58 36.06 8.54
C ILE A 785 46.41 34.71 9.22
N ALA A 786 46.38 34.73 10.55
CA ALA A 786 45.96 33.61 11.38
C ALA A 786 44.73 34.03 12.18
N ASN A 787 43.70 33.18 12.21
CA ASN A 787 42.48 33.41 12.98
C ASN A 787 42.16 32.20 13.88
N LEU A 788 41.56 32.47 15.03
CA LEU A 788 40.89 31.51 15.89
C LEU A 788 39.42 31.89 15.97
N TYR A 789 38.54 30.93 15.73
CA TYR A 789 37.08 31.08 15.86
C TYR A 789 36.57 30.20 16.97
N ASN A 790 35.63 30.70 17.77
CA ASN A 790 34.93 29.92 18.78
C ASN A 790 33.42 30.12 18.71
N GLU A 791 32.66 29.05 18.53
CA GLU A 791 31.21 29.02 18.66
C GLU A 791 30.80 28.87 20.14
N PHE A 792 29.92 29.76 20.61
CA PHE A 792 29.48 29.82 22.01
C PHE A 792 28.11 29.18 22.26
N MET A 793 27.28 28.97 21.23
CA MET A 793 25.93 28.37 21.33
C MET A 793 25.96 26.85 21.22
N ASN A 794 24.81 26.20 21.36
CA ASN A 794 24.69 24.73 21.43
C ASN A 794 24.39 24.05 20.09
N GLY A 795 24.49 24.78 18.98
CA GLY A 795 24.14 24.29 17.65
C GLY A 795 22.67 24.48 17.35
N THR A 796 22.14 23.65 16.47
CA THR A 796 20.77 23.75 15.94
C THR A 796 19.89 22.66 16.54
N ASN A 797 18.56 22.86 16.51
CA ASN A 797 17.59 21.86 16.96
C ASN A 797 16.39 21.81 16.00
N VAL A 798 16.19 20.67 15.34
CA VAL A 798 15.07 20.43 14.43
C VAL A 798 14.09 19.47 15.08
N ASN A 799 12.81 19.79 15.01
CA ASN A 799 11.74 18.93 15.52
C ASN A 799 11.06 18.20 14.36
N VAL A 800 11.01 16.87 14.42
CA VAL A 800 10.32 16.02 13.44
C VAL A 800 9.30 15.17 14.17
N ALA A 801 8.02 15.40 13.89
CA ALA A 801 6.90 14.70 14.54
C ALA A 801 6.98 14.67 16.09
N GLY A 802 7.50 15.74 16.71
CA GLY A 802 7.65 15.84 18.16
C GLY A 802 9.01 15.39 18.70
N VAL A 803 9.85 14.70 17.92
CA VAL A 803 11.20 14.27 18.31
C VAL A 803 12.22 15.36 17.95
N SER A 804 13.16 15.63 18.85
CA SER A 804 14.16 16.71 18.69
C SER A 804 15.52 16.16 18.23
N PHE A 805 16.06 16.75 17.17
CA PHE A 805 17.33 16.39 16.55
C PHE A 805 18.29 17.57 16.64
N ARG A 806 19.34 17.42 17.45
CA ARG A 806 20.35 18.46 17.66
C ARG A 806 21.61 18.17 16.86
N SER A 807 22.14 19.21 16.23
CA SER A 807 23.44 19.15 15.55
C SER A 807 24.33 20.32 15.92
N ARG A 808 25.59 20.03 16.24
CA ARG A 808 26.59 21.04 16.60
C ARG A 808 27.96 20.67 16.07
N ASP A 809 28.54 21.57 15.28
CA ASP A 809 29.92 21.46 14.81
C ASP A 809 30.94 21.64 15.95
N GLU A 810 32.21 21.36 15.65
CA GLU A 810 33.31 21.64 16.57
C GLU A 810 33.38 23.14 16.90
N ARG A 811 33.58 23.46 18.18
CA ARG A 811 33.49 24.86 18.65
C ARG A 811 34.69 25.70 18.21
N LEU A 812 35.90 25.15 18.35
CA LEU A 812 37.15 25.88 18.17
C LEU A 812 37.77 25.53 16.82
N TRP A 813 37.96 26.56 15.99
CA TRP A 813 38.55 26.44 14.66
C TRP A 813 39.75 27.37 14.52
N ALA A 814 40.77 26.90 13.82
CA ALA A 814 41.91 27.70 13.41
C ALA A 814 41.90 27.89 11.89
N GLU A 815 42.20 29.09 11.43
CA GLU A 815 42.30 29.43 10.01
C GLU A 815 43.62 30.10 9.71
N LEU A 816 44.25 29.69 8.61
CA LEU A 816 45.38 30.37 8.00
C LEU A 816 44.99 30.87 6.62
N GLY A 817 45.32 32.12 6.34
CA GLY A 817 45.00 32.74 5.06
C GLY A 817 46.13 33.59 4.51
N VAL A 818 46.16 33.72 3.19
CA VAL A 818 47.02 34.65 2.46
C VAL A 818 46.19 35.43 1.47
N GLY A 819 46.53 36.70 1.28
CA GLY A 819 45.81 37.54 0.35
C GLY A 819 46.57 38.78 -0.06
N GLY A 820 45.93 39.59 -0.88
CA GLY A 820 46.53 40.84 -1.34
C GLY A 820 45.54 41.75 -2.04
N THR A 821 45.98 42.99 -2.26
CA THR A 821 45.25 44.02 -3.00
C THR A 821 46.20 44.70 -3.96
N TYR A 822 45.77 44.88 -5.20
CA TYR A 822 46.47 45.68 -6.20
C TYR A 822 45.57 46.82 -6.68
N LEU A 823 46.07 48.06 -6.59
CA LEU A 823 45.41 49.25 -7.10
C LEU A 823 46.15 49.83 -8.31
N TRP A 824 45.43 50.41 -9.26
CA TRP A 824 46.01 51.15 -10.39
C TRP A 824 45.22 52.41 -10.71
N ASN A 825 45.72 53.20 -11.68
CA ASN A 825 45.11 54.46 -12.12
C ASN A 825 44.81 55.42 -10.95
N LYS A 826 45.84 55.70 -10.14
CA LYS A 826 45.76 56.57 -8.95
C LYS A 826 44.78 56.09 -7.86
N GLY A 827 44.49 54.78 -7.80
CA GLY A 827 43.59 54.21 -6.80
C GLY A 827 42.16 54.00 -7.30
N ARG A 828 41.81 54.53 -8.47
CA ARG A 828 40.47 54.44 -9.05
C ARG A 828 39.97 53.02 -9.19
N TYR A 829 40.86 52.07 -9.50
CA TYR A 829 40.51 50.67 -9.70
C TYR A 829 41.37 49.77 -8.82
N GLY A 830 40.78 48.69 -8.30
CA GLY A 830 41.49 47.70 -7.52
C GLY A 830 40.95 46.29 -7.66
N VAL A 831 41.85 45.32 -7.55
CA VAL A 831 41.54 43.89 -7.41
C VAL A 831 42.10 43.40 -6.08
N TYR A 832 41.35 42.57 -5.38
CA TYR A 832 41.77 41.97 -4.11
C TYR A 832 41.35 40.51 -4.03
N GLY A 833 42.11 39.74 -3.26
CA GLY A 833 42.06 38.28 -3.28
C GLY A 833 42.50 37.71 -1.94
N ASN A 834 41.93 36.58 -1.53
CA ASN A 834 42.48 35.76 -0.45
C ASN A 834 42.15 34.28 -0.67
N LEU A 835 43.02 33.43 -0.18
CA LEU A 835 42.85 32.00 -0.03
C LEU A 835 43.03 31.67 1.45
N SER A 836 42.22 30.76 1.97
CA SER A 836 42.26 30.35 3.37
C SER A 836 41.94 28.87 3.52
N VAL A 837 42.61 28.25 4.49
CA VAL A 837 42.30 26.91 4.98
C VAL A 837 41.94 27.03 6.45
N ALA A 838 40.79 26.48 6.82
CA ALA A 838 40.32 26.42 8.20
C ALA A 838 40.12 24.95 8.61
N GLY A 839 40.36 24.65 9.88
CA GLY A 839 40.10 23.34 10.45
C GLY A 839 39.75 23.41 11.91
N ALA A 840 38.93 22.46 12.37
CA ALA A 840 38.67 22.29 13.79
C ALA A 840 39.97 21.90 14.51
N THR A 841 40.17 22.40 15.73
CA THR A 841 41.38 22.07 16.51
C THR A 841 41.38 20.61 17.00
N ASN A 842 40.20 19.99 17.01
CA ASN A 842 40.00 18.55 17.21
C ASN A 842 39.52 17.94 15.88
N ASN A 843 39.98 16.73 15.53
CA ASN A 843 39.53 15.99 14.35
C ASN A 843 39.62 16.78 13.02
N MET A 844 40.72 17.52 12.82
CA MET A 844 40.93 18.36 11.64
C MET A 844 40.84 17.62 10.30
N SER A 845 41.18 16.32 10.24
CA SER A 845 41.06 15.52 9.01
C SER A 845 39.64 15.48 8.46
N ASP A 846 38.68 15.50 9.37
CA ASP A 846 37.27 15.25 9.13
C ASP A 846 36.43 16.54 9.24
N ASN A 847 37.06 17.62 9.70
CA ASN A 847 36.44 18.92 9.94
C ASN A 847 37.36 20.01 9.40
N HIS A 848 37.19 20.34 8.13
CA HIS A 848 38.02 21.32 7.45
C HIS A 848 37.28 22.05 6.33
N SER A 849 37.77 23.24 6.00
CA SER A 849 37.27 24.02 4.87
C SER A 849 38.43 24.66 4.12
N VAL A 850 38.29 24.69 2.80
CA VAL A 850 39.17 25.42 1.90
C VAL A 850 38.32 26.40 1.12
N GLY A 851 38.71 27.67 1.14
CA GLY A 851 37.95 28.70 0.48
C GLY A 851 38.81 29.86 0.01
N GLY A 852 38.19 30.69 -0.81
CA GLY A 852 38.80 31.92 -1.27
C GLY A 852 37.78 32.87 -1.84
N MET A 853 38.23 34.10 -2.07
CA MET A 853 37.44 35.09 -2.79
C MET A 853 38.32 35.90 -3.72
N ILE A 854 37.66 36.53 -4.70
CA ILE A 854 38.23 37.57 -5.53
C ILE A 854 37.22 38.72 -5.61
N GLY A 855 37.72 39.94 -5.47
CA GLY A 855 36.93 41.14 -5.51
C GLY A 855 37.54 42.21 -6.39
N PHE A 856 36.69 43.05 -6.93
CA PHE A 856 37.02 44.22 -7.72
C PHE A 856 36.35 45.44 -7.11
N ARG A 857 37.04 46.57 -7.08
CA ARG A 857 36.52 47.84 -6.58
C ARG A 857 36.85 49.00 -7.50
N VAL A 858 35.94 49.98 -7.53
CA VAL A 858 36.06 51.24 -8.27
C VAL A 858 35.72 52.40 -7.35
N GLN A 859 36.51 53.46 -7.38
CA GLN A 859 36.29 54.70 -6.62
C GLN A 859 36.10 55.87 -7.58
N TRP A 860 35.19 56.82 -7.29
CA TRP A 860 34.95 58.00 -8.13
C TRP A 860 34.42 59.22 -7.38
#